data_AF-A0A0Q5QAP3-F1
#
_entry.id   AF-A0A0Q5QAP3-F1
#
_cell.length_a   1.000
_cell.length_b   1.000
_cell.length_c   1.000
_cell.angle_alpha   90.00
_cell.angle_beta   90.00
_cell.angle_gamma   90.00
#
_symmetry.space_group_name_H-M   'P 1'
#
loop_
_entity.id
_entity.type
_entity.pdbx_description
1 polymer ?
#
loop_
_entity_poly.entity_id
_entity_poly.type
_entity_poly.pdbx_seq_one_letter_code
_entity_poly.pdbx_strand_id
1 'polypeptide(L)'
;MSTITGYLAIKEHISNNLKKIDGILPENKIEEEVNNTKLVLAQIGYEMFAKVISVESLPELEEDDWKRIIRELETHFDVKMEAGILIQGAEQQERDNTWWTGVEKQLNKKYYWERYKNHISTFLPTDVVRAIDTDTDIVMNNIENPIVTHFSRYGMVVGHVQSGKTGNYSGLVCKAADAGYKFIVVIAGGMNNLRNQTQERLNDAFVGQTNGVQVGAGKGDSDKNLTPYSLTTVLRDFNRHDADRASQGINFETISVPVLIVIKKNTSTLKSVISWLEKQYKNKVADHAMLVIDDESDYASVNTKDKEDPTAINSGIRRLLNLFSRGAYVAYTATPYANIFIDHEAENENVGRDLFPKDFIYALDAPTNYFGARKIFLDTNGRHLIEVTDNNDDLPAGHIKDLEVTSIPNSLKEAIQVFLLNIAVRSLRGYANSHNSMLVHATRFTAVHQKIAIKITNYLRSLQEDVIAFGKLSDAKIQSYNIQALWNTYNQYFNQKEFSWEEVISVLTDQVGLILIREVHQKTTVPLEYRKDISTNAIVIGGTSLARGYTLEGLSVSYFLRNTVFYDTLMQMGRWFGYRSGYEDLCKIYMPYDKIVDFAEIITATEELLEDFQIMAENNMTPEKFGLAIRQNPNSALQITARNKQKNVREFNYSMRLDGKAKETSVLSSKADEVATNIESIRQLVNSLPTGFDKINNHFLWKDIDSQIVLGFLKNFVTFQNDPLGLTARMPISFIKKYVEERVINWDIALYSGQGEIFTVNSNISLRKEKRKIITKADNNYELQNRQVSSGNAESISLEESERKVVGTNRIEARRIMKRPLLMLHIIEPNPEISSTTDNALAAFGASFPGDVLSDTETITLKINTVYYNNLLKEVEEENESDD
;
A
#
# COMPACT_ATOMS: atom_id res chain seq x y z
N MET A 1 29.46 0.25 -24.68
CA MET A 1 29.98 0.48 -23.30
C MET A 1 30.48 1.91 -23.10
N SER A 2 31.31 2.49 -23.99
CA SER A 2 31.82 3.87 -23.85
C SER A 2 30.72 4.95 -23.83
N THR A 3 29.64 4.76 -24.60
CA THR A 3 28.43 5.62 -24.63
C THR A 3 27.69 5.71 -23.30
N ILE A 4 27.48 4.58 -22.64
CA ILE A 4 26.83 4.52 -21.32
C ILE A 4 27.69 5.20 -20.25
N THR A 5 29.02 5.08 -20.33
CA THR A 5 29.93 5.71 -19.37
C THR A 5 29.89 7.24 -19.45
N GLY A 6 29.81 7.80 -20.66
CA GLY A 6 29.75 9.25 -20.85
C GLY A 6 28.40 9.87 -20.48
N TYR A 7 27.31 9.21 -20.84
CA TYR A 7 25.96 9.58 -20.39
C TYR A 7 25.89 9.70 -18.86
N LEU A 8 26.37 8.67 -18.15
CA LEU A 8 26.34 8.64 -16.68
C LEU A 8 27.21 9.74 -16.06
N ALA A 9 28.40 9.98 -16.62
CA ALA A 9 29.31 11.01 -16.13
C ALA A 9 28.73 12.42 -16.28
N ILE A 10 28.09 12.71 -17.43
CA ILE A 10 27.41 14.00 -17.66
C ILE A 10 26.22 14.16 -16.71
N LYS A 11 25.39 13.12 -16.55
CA LYS A 11 24.27 13.14 -15.61
C LYS A 11 24.74 13.36 -14.16
N GLU A 12 25.80 12.69 -13.74
CA GLU A 12 26.37 12.83 -12.39
C GLU A 12 26.92 14.25 -12.16
N HIS A 13 27.59 14.83 -13.15
CA HIS A 13 28.03 16.22 -13.10
C HIS A 13 26.86 17.19 -12.86
N ILE A 14 25.80 17.07 -13.66
CA ILE A 14 24.59 17.90 -13.53
C ILE A 14 23.94 17.68 -12.17
N SER A 15 23.76 16.42 -11.75
CA SER A 15 23.20 16.06 -10.44
C SER A 15 23.98 16.70 -9.28
N ASN A 16 25.32 16.71 -9.34
CA ASN A 16 26.15 17.31 -8.31
C ASN A 16 26.04 18.83 -8.26
N ASN A 17 25.76 19.50 -9.38
CA ASN A 17 25.49 20.95 -9.38
C ASN A 17 24.11 21.26 -8.80
N LEU A 18 23.09 20.48 -9.17
CA LEU A 18 21.74 20.63 -8.61
C LEU A 18 21.71 20.41 -7.09
N LYS A 19 22.48 19.46 -6.55
CA LYS A 19 22.60 19.21 -5.09
C LYS A 19 23.19 20.37 -4.30
N LYS A 20 23.89 21.31 -4.93
CA LYS A 20 24.48 22.48 -4.26
C LYS A 20 23.49 23.63 -4.06
N ILE A 21 22.29 23.54 -4.64
CA ILE A 21 21.28 24.57 -4.55
C ILE A 21 20.52 24.38 -3.22
N ASP A 22 20.63 25.37 -2.33
CA ASP A 22 19.85 25.40 -1.09
C ASP A 22 18.39 25.78 -1.39
N GLY A 23 17.43 24.98 -0.91
CA GLY A 23 15.99 25.29 -1.02
C GLY A 23 15.20 24.29 -1.87
N ILE A 24 14.02 24.69 -2.34
CA ILE A 24 13.24 23.93 -3.35
C ILE A 24 13.87 24.26 -4.70
N LEU A 25 14.15 23.22 -5.51
CA LEU A 25 14.69 23.42 -6.84
C LEU A 25 13.67 24.23 -7.67
N PRO A 26 14.02 25.40 -8.23
CA PRO A 26 13.07 26.18 -9.03
C PRO A 26 12.56 25.39 -10.23
N GLU A 27 11.29 25.61 -10.60
CA GLU A 27 10.69 25.04 -11.80
C GLU A 27 11.58 25.37 -13.01
N ASN A 28 11.93 24.36 -13.82
CA ASN A 28 12.87 24.39 -14.95
C ASN A 28 14.38 24.44 -14.63
N LYS A 29 14.80 24.40 -13.36
CA LYS A 29 16.25 24.47 -13.04
C LYS A 29 17.05 23.28 -13.58
N ILE A 30 16.42 22.10 -13.67
CA ILE A 30 17.02 20.91 -14.28
C ILE A 30 17.31 21.15 -15.77
N GLU A 31 16.32 21.67 -16.51
CA GLU A 31 16.48 22.01 -17.92
C GLU A 31 17.54 23.10 -18.13
N GLU A 32 17.58 24.10 -17.25
CA GLU A 32 18.60 25.15 -17.30
C GLU A 32 20.01 24.57 -17.13
N GLU A 33 20.22 23.69 -16.15
CA GLU A 33 21.53 23.09 -15.91
C GLU A 33 21.96 22.13 -17.03
N VAL A 34 21.00 21.39 -17.62
CA VAL A 34 21.23 20.57 -18.81
C VAL A 34 21.61 21.45 -20.00
N ASN A 35 20.90 22.54 -20.24
CA ASN A 35 21.22 23.49 -21.31
C ASN A 35 22.57 24.18 -21.09
N ASN A 36 22.90 24.56 -19.85
CA ASN A 36 24.21 25.09 -19.49
C ASN A 36 25.32 24.07 -19.81
N THR A 37 25.11 22.79 -19.48
CA THR A 37 26.06 21.73 -19.79
C THR A 37 26.21 21.53 -21.29
N LYS A 38 25.11 21.54 -22.07
CA LYS A 38 25.13 21.52 -23.55
C LYS A 38 25.95 22.70 -24.11
N LEU A 39 25.77 23.91 -23.57
CA LEU A 39 26.52 25.10 -23.99
C LEU A 39 28.02 24.98 -23.68
N VAL A 40 28.38 24.49 -22.50
CA VAL A 40 29.79 24.25 -22.15
C VAL A 40 30.41 23.22 -23.11
N LEU A 41 29.73 22.11 -23.36
CA LEU A 41 30.17 21.08 -24.31
C LEU A 41 30.35 21.65 -25.73
N ALA A 42 29.45 22.53 -26.18
CA ALA A 42 29.57 23.19 -27.48
C ALA A 42 30.77 24.16 -27.56
N GLN A 43 31.20 24.73 -26.44
CA GLN A 43 32.33 25.69 -26.40
C GLN A 43 33.69 25.01 -26.28
N ILE A 44 33.83 24.03 -25.39
CA ILE A 44 35.14 23.43 -25.07
C ILE A 44 35.32 22.03 -25.70
N GLY A 45 34.25 21.45 -26.24
CA GLY A 45 34.26 20.11 -26.83
C GLY A 45 34.29 18.98 -25.78
N TYR A 46 33.89 17.78 -26.21
CA TYR A 46 33.77 16.60 -25.36
C TYR A 46 35.11 16.16 -24.73
N GLU A 47 36.23 16.28 -25.44
CA GLU A 47 37.55 15.92 -24.90
C GLU A 47 38.00 16.82 -23.74
N MET A 48 37.75 18.12 -23.84
CA MET A 48 38.14 19.06 -22.78
C MET A 48 37.19 18.93 -21.59
N PHE A 49 35.88 18.74 -21.84
CA PHE A 49 34.90 18.50 -20.79
C PHE A 49 35.15 17.19 -20.04
N ALA A 50 35.58 16.13 -20.72
CA ALA A 50 35.98 14.87 -20.09
C ALA A 50 37.06 15.08 -19.02
N LYS A 51 38.05 15.93 -19.30
CA LYS A 51 39.09 16.31 -18.32
C LYS A 51 38.52 17.11 -17.15
N VAL A 52 37.55 18.00 -17.40
CA VAL A 52 36.91 18.81 -16.34
C VAL A 52 36.19 17.93 -15.32
N ILE A 53 35.52 16.86 -15.78
CA ILE A 53 34.78 15.94 -14.90
C ILE A 53 35.57 14.68 -14.51
N SER A 54 36.87 14.65 -14.79
CA SER A 54 37.80 13.55 -14.43
C SER A 54 37.46 12.18 -15.03
N VAL A 55 37.04 12.14 -16.31
CA VAL A 55 36.80 10.88 -17.05
C VAL A 55 37.71 10.77 -18.28
N GLU A 56 38.06 9.55 -18.69
CA GLU A 56 39.03 9.31 -19.79
C GLU A 56 38.55 9.81 -21.16
N SER A 57 37.27 9.59 -21.49
CA SER A 57 36.67 10.06 -22.74
C SER A 57 35.15 10.18 -22.60
N LEU A 58 34.57 11.07 -23.40
CA LEU A 58 33.12 11.25 -23.50
C LEU A 58 32.70 11.12 -24.96
N PRO A 59 31.80 10.18 -25.28
CA PRO A 59 31.10 10.16 -26.56
C PRO A 59 30.06 11.28 -26.63
N GLU A 60 29.73 11.64 -27.86
CA GLU A 60 28.65 12.59 -28.16
C GLU A 60 27.30 11.99 -27.80
N LEU A 61 26.45 12.77 -27.12
CA LEU A 61 25.12 12.36 -26.69
C LEU A 61 24.08 12.77 -27.74
N GLU A 62 23.16 11.88 -28.06
CA GLU A 62 22.03 12.16 -28.94
C GLU A 62 20.93 12.95 -28.19
N GLU A 63 20.01 13.57 -28.92
CA GLU A 63 18.95 14.38 -28.28
C GLU A 63 18.04 13.54 -27.36
N ASP A 64 17.87 12.26 -27.66
CA ASP A 64 17.11 11.34 -26.81
C ASP A 64 17.87 10.99 -25.51
N ASP A 65 19.20 10.98 -25.51
CA ASP A 65 20.01 10.86 -24.29
C ASP A 65 19.78 12.05 -23.36
N TRP A 66 19.75 13.27 -23.91
CA TRP A 66 19.52 14.48 -23.12
C TRP A 66 18.11 14.52 -22.50
N LYS A 67 17.07 14.16 -23.26
CA LYS A 67 15.71 14.01 -22.72
C LYS A 67 15.67 12.97 -21.61
N ARG A 68 16.43 11.88 -21.76
CA ARG A 68 16.54 10.85 -20.74
C ARG A 68 17.22 11.37 -19.47
N ILE A 69 18.30 12.15 -19.58
CA ILE A 69 18.95 12.81 -18.44
C ILE A 69 17.95 13.69 -17.70
N ILE A 70 17.20 14.54 -18.42
CA ILE A 70 16.18 15.41 -17.83
C ILE A 70 15.16 14.58 -17.04
N ARG A 71 14.54 13.58 -17.68
CA ARG A 71 13.53 12.73 -17.04
C ARG A 71 14.06 11.99 -15.81
N GLU A 72 15.28 11.48 -15.89
CA GLU A 72 15.93 10.81 -14.76
C GLU A 72 16.19 11.81 -13.62
N LEU A 73 16.68 13.02 -13.91
CA LEU A 73 16.92 14.05 -12.90
C LEU A 73 15.61 14.57 -12.29
N GLU A 74 14.56 14.79 -13.06
CA GLU A 74 13.22 15.15 -12.57
C GLU A 74 12.72 14.12 -11.57
N THR A 75 12.90 12.83 -11.86
CA THR A 75 12.50 11.75 -10.94
C THR A 75 13.26 11.79 -9.60
N HIS A 76 14.47 12.36 -9.57
CA HIS A 76 15.30 12.47 -8.38
C HIS A 76 15.16 13.80 -7.63
N PHE A 77 14.93 14.92 -8.35
CA PHE A 77 14.97 16.28 -7.81
C PHE A 77 13.61 16.99 -7.82
N ASP A 78 12.72 16.69 -8.76
CA ASP A 78 11.36 17.25 -8.81
C ASP A 78 10.37 16.32 -8.10
N VAL A 79 10.69 16.03 -6.83
CA VAL A 79 9.86 15.20 -5.97
C VAL A 79 8.96 16.13 -5.16
N LYS A 80 7.69 16.21 -5.56
CA LYS A 80 6.68 16.94 -4.77
C LYS A 80 6.25 16.06 -3.61
N MET A 81 6.22 16.65 -2.42
CA MET A 81 5.65 16.08 -1.21
C MET A 81 4.76 17.15 -0.59
N GLU A 82 3.49 16.84 -0.38
CA GLU A 82 2.59 17.71 0.37
C GLU A 82 2.79 17.50 1.88
N ALA A 83 2.25 18.41 2.68
CA ALA A 83 2.26 18.22 4.12
C ALA A 83 1.34 17.04 4.49
N GLY A 84 1.76 16.21 5.43
CA GLY A 84 0.92 15.10 5.92
C GLY A 84 -0.35 15.60 6.62
N ILE A 85 -1.33 14.71 6.73
CA ILE A 85 -2.66 15.00 7.28
C ILE A 85 -2.63 14.78 8.79
N LEU A 86 -2.97 15.81 9.58
CA LEU A 86 -3.04 15.72 11.04
C LEU A 86 -4.48 15.81 11.52
N ILE A 87 -4.91 14.79 12.28
CA ILE A 87 -6.15 14.78 13.05
C ILE A 87 -5.78 14.77 14.51
N GLN A 88 -6.32 15.71 15.29
CA GLN A 88 -6.02 15.86 16.71
C GLN A 88 -7.20 15.48 17.59
N GLY A 89 -6.92 14.84 18.71
CA GLY A 89 -7.88 14.61 19.78
C GLY A 89 -8.31 15.91 20.46
N ALA A 90 -9.43 15.87 21.20
CA ALA A 90 -9.98 17.07 21.85
C ALA A 90 -8.97 17.75 22.79
N GLU A 91 -8.26 16.97 23.63
CA GLU A 91 -7.22 17.51 24.53
C GLU A 91 -6.07 18.15 23.74
N GLN A 92 -5.68 17.57 22.61
CA GLN A 92 -4.60 18.09 21.77
C GLN A 92 -5.01 19.40 21.11
N GLN A 93 -6.24 19.52 20.62
CA GLN A 93 -6.73 20.77 20.01
C GLN A 93 -6.70 21.95 20.99
N GLU A 94 -6.83 21.69 22.29
CA GLU A 94 -6.78 22.73 23.34
C GLU A 94 -5.36 23.00 23.87
N ARG A 95 -4.40 22.11 23.60
CA ARG A 95 -3.03 22.22 24.12
C ARG A 95 -2.16 23.13 23.25
N ASP A 96 -1.14 23.72 23.88
CA ASP A 96 0.02 24.22 23.14
C ASP A 96 0.80 23.06 22.49
N ASN A 97 0.54 22.85 21.20
CA ASN A 97 1.26 21.90 20.36
C ASN A 97 2.48 22.52 19.68
N THR A 98 3.07 23.57 20.25
CA THR A 98 4.31 24.16 19.74
C THR A 98 5.49 23.93 20.68
N TRP A 99 5.32 23.12 21.74
CA TRP A 99 6.37 22.88 22.73
C TRP A 99 7.70 22.43 22.11
N TRP A 100 7.66 21.58 21.09
CA TRP A 100 8.85 21.12 20.40
C TRP A 100 9.34 22.17 19.41
N THR A 101 8.53 22.50 18.41
CA THR A 101 8.93 23.39 17.30
C THR A 101 9.18 24.85 17.71
N GLY A 102 8.37 25.38 18.62
CA GLY A 102 8.41 26.77 19.08
C GLY A 102 9.40 27.03 20.22
N VAL A 103 9.72 26.02 21.04
CA VAL A 103 10.57 26.19 22.23
C VAL A 103 11.77 25.24 22.22
N GLU A 104 11.54 23.94 22.44
CA GLU A 104 12.64 23.00 22.68
C GLU A 104 13.61 22.89 21.51
N LYS A 105 13.13 22.88 20.26
CA LYS A 105 13.96 22.78 19.06
C LYS A 105 14.96 23.94 18.92
N GLN A 106 14.67 25.10 19.50
CA GLN A 106 15.57 26.26 19.50
C GLN A 106 16.62 26.19 20.61
N LEU A 107 16.26 25.65 21.77
CA LEU A 107 17.12 25.56 22.94
C LEU A 107 18.02 24.31 22.92
N ASN A 108 17.60 23.28 22.21
CA ASN A 108 18.26 21.98 22.17
C ASN A 108 19.41 21.96 21.14
N LYS A 109 20.48 21.21 21.46
CA LYS A 109 21.61 20.99 20.54
C LYS A 109 21.26 20.06 19.37
N LYS A 110 20.13 19.34 19.44
CA LYS A 110 19.62 18.40 18.41
C LYS A 110 20.68 17.36 18.02
N TYR A 111 21.42 16.87 19.00
CA TYR A 111 22.60 16.04 18.78
C TYR A 111 22.27 14.78 17.99
N TYR A 112 21.22 14.05 18.38
CA TYR A 112 20.85 12.81 17.71
C TYR A 112 20.24 13.08 16.34
N TRP A 113 19.34 14.06 16.24
CA TRP A 113 18.66 14.38 14.98
C TRP A 113 19.62 14.89 13.90
N GLU A 114 20.53 15.82 14.21
CA GLU A 114 21.46 16.36 13.20
C GLU A 114 22.40 15.28 12.67
N ARG A 115 22.87 14.37 13.53
CA ARG A 115 23.66 13.20 13.12
C ARG A 115 22.89 12.30 12.16
N TYR A 116 21.63 11.99 12.47
CA TYR A 116 20.80 11.18 11.61
C TYR A 116 20.49 11.88 10.28
N LYS A 117 20.10 13.16 10.32
CA LYS A 117 19.82 14.02 9.17
C LYS A 117 21.02 14.07 8.21
N ASN A 118 22.22 14.28 8.73
CA ASN A 118 23.46 14.27 7.94
C ASN A 118 23.69 12.90 7.29
N HIS A 119 23.44 11.81 8.00
CA HIS A 119 23.59 10.47 7.45
C HIS A 119 22.63 10.21 6.29
N ILE A 120 21.33 10.46 6.46
CA ILE A 120 20.33 10.20 5.41
C ILE A 120 20.45 11.13 4.21
N SER A 121 20.97 12.35 4.40
CA SER A 121 21.23 13.31 3.31
C SER A 121 22.29 12.82 2.31
N THR A 122 23.07 11.78 2.65
CA THR A 122 24.05 11.20 1.73
C THR A 122 23.42 10.30 0.66
N PHE A 123 22.20 9.81 0.86
CA PHE A 123 21.54 8.85 -0.04
C PHE A 123 20.06 9.13 -0.31
N LEU A 124 19.41 10.03 0.44
CA LEU A 124 18.03 10.49 0.17
C LEU A 124 18.03 11.89 -0.47
N PRO A 125 17.05 12.20 -1.35
CA PRO A 125 16.84 13.55 -1.84
C PRO A 125 16.54 14.56 -0.71
N THR A 126 16.96 15.80 -0.89
CA THR A 126 16.81 16.87 0.11
C THR A 126 15.36 17.08 0.55
N ASP A 127 14.40 17.04 -0.37
CA ASP A 127 12.99 17.24 -0.04
C ASP A 127 12.42 16.08 0.79
N VAL A 128 12.85 14.84 0.54
CA VAL A 128 12.49 13.68 1.38
C VAL A 128 13.04 13.84 2.79
N VAL A 129 14.29 14.32 2.94
CA VAL A 129 14.88 14.60 4.26
C VAL A 129 14.12 15.73 4.97
N ARG A 130 13.72 16.78 4.24
CA ARG A 130 12.93 17.90 4.79
C ARG A 130 11.53 17.45 5.21
N ALA A 131 10.89 16.56 4.45
CA ALA A 131 9.61 15.98 4.81
C ALA A 131 9.73 15.16 6.10
N ILE A 132 10.74 14.29 6.22
CA ILE A 132 11.00 13.55 7.48
C ILE A 132 11.20 14.52 8.65
N ASP A 133 11.96 15.62 8.47
CA ASP A 133 12.13 16.65 9.52
C ASP A 133 10.78 17.25 9.93
N THR A 134 9.96 17.66 8.96
CA THR A 134 8.67 18.32 9.19
C THR A 134 7.64 17.37 9.81
N ASP A 135 7.51 16.18 9.26
CA ASP A 135 6.61 15.13 9.74
C ASP A 135 6.91 14.76 11.19
N THR A 136 8.20 14.55 11.51
CA THR A 136 8.60 14.18 12.87
C THR A 136 8.49 15.35 13.83
N ASP A 137 8.60 16.60 13.38
CA ASP A 137 8.29 17.78 14.19
C ASP A 137 6.79 17.82 14.57
N ILE A 138 5.90 17.53 13.61
CA ILE A 138 4.45 17.47 13.85
C ILE A 138 4.12 16.36 14.84
N VAL A 139 4.71 15.18 14.69
CA VAL A 139 4.50 14.08 15.65
C VAL A 139 5.07 14.44 17.03
N MET A 140 6.26 15.07 17.10
CA MET A 140 6.84 15.56 18.36
C MET A 140 5.92 16.56 19.06
N ASN A 141 5.33 17.50 18.33
CA ASN A 141 4.38 18.47 18.86
C ASN A 141 3.13 17.83 19.49
N ASN A 142 2.72 16.65 19.00
CA ASN A 142 1.52 15.93 19.45
C ASN A 142 1.79 14.86 20.53
N ILE A 143 3.03 14.40 20.68
CA ILE A 143 3.47 13.78 21.95
C ILE A 143 3.77 14.87 22.98
N GLU A 144 3.93 14.52 24.26
CA GLU A 144 4.04 15.51 25.35
C GLU A 144 5.49 15.94 25.62
N ASN A 145 5.69 17.17 26.10
CA ASN A 145 7.01 17.57 26.62
C ASN A 145 7.40 16.66 27.81
N PRO A 146 8.56 15.97 27.79
CA PRO A 146 8.96 15.03 28.85
C PRO A 146 9.17 15.68 30.24
N ILE A 147 9.23 17.02 30.31
CA ILE A 147 9.28 17.79 31.57
C ILE A 147 7.94 17.76 32.30
N VAL A 148 6.82 17.55 31.61
CA VAL A 148 5.48 17.44 32.22
C VAL A 148 5.44 16.22 33.15
N THR A 149 4.91 16.41 34.36
CA THR A 149 5.05 15.43 35.45
C THR A 149 4.28 14.13 35.20
N HIS A 150 3.13 14.19 34.54
CA HIS A 150 2.27 13.06 34.24
C HIS A 150 1.60 13.23 32.88
N PHE A 151 1.69 12.21 32.02
CA PHE A 151 0.95 12.17 30.76
C PHE A 151 0.86 10.75 30.20
N SER A 152 -0.17 10.54 29.40
CA SER A 152 -0.34 9.34 28.60
C SER A 152 -0.87 9.74 27.22
N ARG A 153 -0.04 9.58 26.18
CA ARG A 153 -0.35 9.95 24.81
C ARG A 153 -0.39 8.71 23.92
N TYR A 154 -1.44 8.58 23.13
CA TYR A 154 -1.68 7.50 22.18
C TYR A 154 -1.95 8.11 20.81
N GLY A 155 -0.97 7.98 19.93
CA GLY A 155 -1.06 8.44 18.56
C GLY A 155 -0.81 7.34 17.55
N MET A 156 -1.12 7.63 16.30
CA MET A 156 -0.84 6.75 15.17
C MET A 156 -0.24 7.54 14.02
N VAL A 157 0.78 6.97 13.39
CA VAL A 157 1.35 7.42 12.13
C VAL A 157 1.01 6.39 11.05
N VAL A 158 0.26 6.83 10.05
CA VAL A 158 -0.16 6.02 8.91
C VAL A 158 0.71 6.40 7.72
N GLY A 159 1.17 5.45 6.93
CA GLY A 159 1.84 5.77 5.66
C GLY A 159 1.92 4.56 4.74
N HIS A 160 2.12 4.77 3.45
CA HIS A 160 2.11 3.69 2.46
C HIS A 160 3.15 2.57 2.73
N VAL A 161 2.96 1.40 2.10
CA VAL A 161 3.83 0.22 2.30
C VAL A 161 5.23 0.50 1.75
N GLN A 162 6.27 0.48 2.60
CA GLN A 162 7.63 0.91 2.21
C GLN A 162 7.77 2.40 1.83
N SER A 163 6.89 3.28 2.33
CA SER A 163 7.00 4.73 2.10
C SER A 163 8.16 5.42 2.83
N GLY A 164 8.86 4.72 3.74
CA GLY A 164 9.89 5.31 4.58
C GLY A 164 9.51 5.49 6.06
N LYS A 165 8.42 4.85 6.54
CA LYS A 165 8.01 4.84 7.95
C LYS A 165 9.15 4.59 8.94
N THR A 166 10.06 3.67 8.63
CA THR A 166 11.24 3.42 9.48
C THR A 166 12.17 4.62 9.59
N GLY A 167 12.36 5.36 8.50
CA GLY A 167 13.11 6.61 8.54
C GLY A 167 12.41 7.67 9.38
N ASN A 168 11.08 7.77 9.25
CA ASN A 168 10.25 8.66 10.05
C ASN A 168 10.34 8.34 11.55
N TYR A 169 10.07 7.11 12.00
CA TYR A 169 10.17 6.79 13.43
C TYR A 169 11.61 6.85 13.94
N SER A 170 12.62 6.62 13.10
CA SER A 170 14.03 6.80 13.50
C SER A 170 14.33 8.27 13.79
N GLY A 171 13.80 9.18 12.96
CA GLY A 171 13.84 10.62 13.21
C GLY A 171 13.09 11.02 14.47
N LEU A 172 11.90 10.48 14.69
CA LEU A 172 11.13 10.68 15.92
C LEU A 172 11.89 10.22 17.16
N VAL A 173 12.51 9.03 17.12
CA VAL A 173 13.37 8.50 18.20
C VAL A 173 14.53 9.45 18.51
N CYS A 174 15.21 9.96 17.48
CA CYS A 174 16.30 10.92 17.66
C CYS A 174 15.82 12.21 18.32
N LYS A 175 14.72 12.80 17.83
CA LYS A 175 14.14 14.04 18.38
C LYS A 175 13.60 13.87 19.79
N ALA A 176 12.96 12.74 20.08
CA ALA A 176 12.47 12.41 21.42
C ALA A 176 13.64 12.26 22.41
N ALA A 177 14.72 11.59 21.99
CA ALA A 177 15.94 11.48 22.79
C ALA A 177 16.58 12.84 23.07
N ASP A 178 16.66 13.70 22.05
CA ASP A 178 17.12 15.09 22.19
C ASP A 178 16.24 15.84 23.20
N ALA A 179 14.91 15.71 23.11
CA ALA A 179 13.95 16.34 24.02
C ALA A 179 13.99 15.81 25.48
N GLY A 180 14.59 14.64 25.72
CA GLY A 180 14.75 14.08 27.06
C GLY A 180 13.92 12.82 27.36
N TYR A 181 13.31 12.18 26.36
CA TYR A 181 12.78 10.82 26.52
C TYR A 181 13.93 9.85 26.79
N LYS A 182 13.93 9.23 27.99
CA LYS A 182 15.04 8.39 28.45
C LYS A 182 14.84 6.91 28.13
N PHE A 183 13.61 6.45 28.00
CA PHE A 183 13.31 5.06 27.65
C PHE A 183 12.63 5.02 26.30
N ILE A 184 13.27 4.36 25.33
CA ILE A 184 12.76 4.22 23.97
C ILE A 184 12.62 2.73 23.68
N VAL A 185 11.38 2.28 23.55
CA VAL A 185 11.05 0.89 23.23
C VAL A 185 10.50 0.83 21.82
N VAL A 186 11.13 0.05 20.96
CA VAL A 186 10.66 -0.22 19.60
C VAL A 186 10.20 -1.66 19.52
N ILE A 187 8.90 -1.85 19.36
CA ILE A 187 8.27 -3.15 19.13
C ILE A 187 8.24 -3.38 17.63
N ALA A 188 9.18 -4.18 17.14
CA ALA A 188 9.23 -4.63 15.75
C ALA A 188 8.22 -5.77 15.52
N GLY A 189 8.15 -6.32 14.30
CA GLY A 189 7.21 -7.43 14.02
C GLY A 189 7.53 -8.75 14.73
N GLY A 190 6.72 -9.79 14.44
CA GLY A 190 6.74 -11.06 15.16
C GLY A 190 7.94 -11.98 14.88
N MET A 191 8.69 -11.72 13.81
CA MET A 191 9.82 -12.55 13.37
C MET A 191 11.17 -11.92 13.75
N ASN A 192 12.15 -12.78 14.10
CA ASN A 192 13.51 -12.32 14.44
C ASN A 192 14.16 -11.51 13.32
N ASN A 193 13.97 -11.89 12.04
CA ASN A 193 14.57 -11.17 10.91
C ASN A 193 14.14 -9.70 10.85
N LEU A 194 12.84 -9.44 11.06
CA LEU A 194 12.29 -8.08 11.05
C LEU A 194 12.80 -7.26 12.23
N ARG A 195 12.87 -7.89 13.42
CA ARG A 195 13.47 -7.27 14.61
C ARG A 195 14.95 -6.95 14.42
N ASN A 196 15.71 -7.87 13.82
CA ASN A 196 17.15 -7.70 13.55
C ASN A 196 17.39 -6.54 12.59
N GLN A 197 16.64 -6.46 11.48
CA GLN A 197 16.70 -5.32 10.56
C GLN A 197 16.34 -4.00 11.23
N THR A 198 15.31 -4.00 12.08
CA THR A 198 14.91 -2.80 12.83
C THR A 198 16.01 -2.34 13.77
N GLN A 199 16.67 -3.28 14.46
CA GLN A 199 17.82 -2.98 15.31
C GLN A 199 19.00 -2.43 14.50
N GLU A 200 19.34 -3.01 13.35
CA GLU A 200 20.41 -2.50 12.49
C GLU A 200 20.12 -1.07 12.03
N ARG A 201 18.89 -0.80 11.58
CA ARG A 201 18.48 0.54 11.16
C ARG A 201 18.55 1.56 12.30
N LEU A 202 18.15 1.21 13.51
CA LEU A 202 18.27 2.10 14.68
C LEU A 202 19.70 2.24 15.17
N ASN A 203 20.55 1.23 14.96
CA ASN A 203 21.98 1.37 15.22
C ASN A 203 22.61 2.37 14.24
N ASP A 204 22.25 2.30 12.97
CA ASP A 204 22.71 3.25 11.95
C ASP A 204 22.13 4.65 12.18
N ALA A 205 20.85 4.76 12.54
CA ALA A 205 20.17 6.05 12.67
C ALA A 205 20.48 6.79 13.98
N PHE A 206 20.48 6.06 15.11
CA PHE A 206 20.42 6.65 16.45
C PHE A 206 21.61 6.29 17.32
N VAL A 207 21.88 4.99 17.51
CA VAL A 207 22.97 4.54 18.41
C VAL A 207 24.34 4.95 17.87
N GLY A 208 24.52 4.88 16.55
CA GLY A 208 25.76 5.20 15.85
C GLY A 208 26.86 4.14 15.96
N GLN A 209 26.56 2.96 16.51
CA GLN A 209 27.53 1.88 16.64
C GLN A 209 26.88 0.49 16.63
N THR A 210 27.59 -0.49 16.08
CA THR A 210 27.26 -1.92 16.16
C THR A 210 28.49 -2.68 16.64
N ASN A 211 28.36 -3.43 17.74
CA ASN A 211 29.46 -4.18 18.37
C ASN A 211 30.72 -3.34 18.63
N GLY A 212 30.55 -2.07 19.01
CA GLY A 212 31.66 -1.13 19.27
C GLY A 212 32.29 -0.50 18.04
N VAL A 213 31.81 -0.81 16.83
CA VAL A 213 32.25 -0.19 15.57
C VAL A 213 31.26 0.90 15.18
N GLN A 214 31.75 2.09 14.81
CA GLN A 214 30.92 3.19 14.34
C GLN A 214 30.20 2.84 13.04
N VAL A 215 28.90 3.10 12.99
CA VAL A 215 28.04 2.89 11.83
C VAL A 215 27.07 4.06 11.65
N GLY A 216 26.49 4.18 10.46
CA GLY A 216 25.56 5.25 10.08
C GLY A 216 25.92 6.64 10.62
N ALA A 217 25.02 7.22 11.40
CA ALA A 217 25.07 8.52 12.06
C ALA A 217 26.19 8.66 13.11
N GLY A 218 26.89 7.59 13.49
CA GLY A 218 28.08 7.66 14.35
C GLY A 218 29.40 7.83 13.60
N LYS A 219 29.40 7.76 12.27
CA LYS A 219 30.63 7.95 11.47
C LYS A 219 31.02 9.43 11.47
N GLY A 220 32.23 9.73 11.92
CA GLY A 220 32.79 11.08 11.89
C GLY A 220 32.40 11.99 13.07
N ASP A 221 31.45 11.58 13.91
CA ASP A 221 31.08 12.27 15.16
C ASP A 221 30.54 11.26 16.18
N SER A 222 31.24 11.09 17.30
CA SER A 222 30.78 10.23 18.40
C SER A 222 31.27 10.75 19.75
N ASP A 223 30.52 11.66 20.37
CA ASP A 223 30.68 11.95 21.79
C ASP A 223 30.25 10.72 22.60
N LYS A 224 31.22 10.06 23.23
CA LYS A 224 31.00 8.85 24.05
C LYS A 224 30.08 9.11 25.24
N ASN A 225 29.99 10.35 25.73
CA ASN A 225 29.11 10.72 26.84
C ASN A 225 27.64 10.83 26.44
N LEU A 226 27.36 10.85 25.14
CA LEU A 226 26.02 10.93 24.57
C LEU A 226 25.61 9.64 23.85
N THR A 227 26.42 8.59 23.91
CA THR A 227 26.09 7.32 23.27
C THR A 227 24.92 6.63 23.98
N PRO A 228 23.81 6.30 23.29
CA PRO A 228 22.68 5.59 23.88
C PRO A 228 23.07 4.20 24.39
N TYR A 229 22.43 3.74 25.47
CA TYR A 229 22.55 2.36 25.91
C TYR A 229 21.55 1.47 25.18
N SER A 230 22.03 0.50 24.42
CA SER A 230 21.16 -0.52 23.80
C SER A 230 21.11 -1.76 24.69
N LEU A 231 19.93 -2.14 25.19
CA LEU A 231 19.74 -3.38 25.97
C LEU A 231 19.48 -4.61 25.08
N THR A 232 19.44 -4.41 23.77
CA THR A 232 19.30 -5.44 22.75
C THR A 232 20.45 -5.33 21.74
N THR A 233 20.74 -6.43 21.04
CA THR A 233 21.78 -6.46 19.99
C THR A 233 21.16 -6.86 18.65
N VAL A 234 21.91 -6.81 17.55
CA VAL A 234 21.40 -7.18 16.21
C VAL A 234 20.92 -8.63 16.13
N LEU A 235 21.57 -9.57 16.82
CA LEU A 235 21.23 -10.99 16.73
C LEU A 235 20.43 -11.52 17.92
N ARG A 236 20.50 -10.84 19.07
CA ARG A 236 19.83 -11.28 20.30
C ARG A 236 18.73 -10.30 20.69
N ASP A 237 17.53 -10.86 20.79
CA ASP A 237 16.37 -10.23 21.40
C ASP A 237 16.59 -10.01 22.90
N PHE A 238 15.69 -9.28 23.55
CA PHE A 238 15.82 -8.94 24.97
C PHE A 238 15.90 -10.20 25.84
N ASN A 239 16.97 -10.29 26.62
CA ASN A 239 17.10 -11.28 27.68
C ASN A 239 17.73 -10.61 28.92
N ARG A 240 17.28 -11.05 30.10
CA ARG A 240 17.62 -10.38 31.37
C ARG A 240 19.11 -10.39 31.67
N HIS A 241 19.82 -11.46 31.32
CA HIS A 241 21.25 -11.58 31.62
C HIS A 241 22.09 -10.59 30.80
N ASP A 242 21.80 -10.44 29.51
CA ASP A 242 22.48 -9.45 28.68
C ASP A 242 22.11 -8.03 29.07
N ALA A 243 20.84 -7.78 29.43
CA ALA A 243 20.39 -6.49 29.94
C ALA A 243 21.09 -6.13 31.26
N ASP A 244 21.11 -7.04 32.24
CA ASP A 244 21.79 -6.84 33.52
C ASP A 244 23.28 -6.57 33.32
N ARG A 245 23.94 -7.26 32.37
CA ARG A 245 25.34 -7.01 32.00
C ARG A 245 25.53 -5.64 31.35
N ALA A 246 24.67 -5.28 30.38
CA ALA A 246 24.74 -3.99 29.69
C ALA A 246 24.45 -2.82 30.62
N SER A 247 23.67 -3.06 31.68
CA SER A 247 23.31 -2.08 32.69
C SER A 247 24.14 -2.15 33.98
N GLN A 248 25.23 -2.95 34.01
CA GLN A 248 26.08 -3.02 35.20
C GLN A 248 26.66 -1.66 35.54
N GLY A 249 26.41 -1.19 36.77
CA GLY A 249 26.89 0.10 37.26
C GLY A 249 26.07 1.31 36.78
N ILE A 250 24.98 1.10 36.03
CA ILE A 250 24.06 2.17 35.65
C ILE A 250 23.03 2.37 36.76
N ASN A 251 22.95 3.59 37.30
CA ASN A 251 21.80 4.00 38.10
C ASN A 251 20.74 4.58 37.17
N PHE A 252 19.65 3.84 37.01
CA PHE A 252 18.56 4.22 36.10
C PHE A 252 17.78 5.45 36.56
N GLU A 253 17.76 5.79 37.86
CA GLU A 253 17.12 7.01 38.38
C GLU A 253 17.89 8.28 37.99
N THR A 254 19.20 8.17 37.74
CA THR A 254 20.07 9.30 37.41
C THR A 254 20.60 9.25 35.98
N ILE A 255 19.97 8.46 35.10
CA ILE A 255 20.49 8.20 33.76
C ILE A 255 20.39 9.45 32.87
N SER A 256 21.53 9.89 32.33
CA SER A 256 21.62 11.09 31.50
C SER A 256 21.40 10.82 30.02
N VAL A 257 21.72 9.61 29.54
CA VAL A 257 21.60 9.19 28.14
C VAL A 257 20.38 8.28 27.92
N PRO A 258 19.83 8.25 26.71
CA PRO A 258 18.68 7.41 26.38
C PRO A 258 19.03 5.91 26.37
N VAL A 259 18.03 5.10 26.73
CA VAL A 259 18.05 3.63 26.67
C VAL A 259 17.18 3.18 25.50
N LEU A 260 17.75 2.38 24.61
CA LEU A 260 17.06 1.76 23.48
C LEU A 260 16.79 0.27 23.74
N ILE A 261 15.56 -0.16 23.49
CA ILE A 261 15.12 -1.56 23.57
C ILE A 261 14.38 -1.92 22.28
N VAL A 262 14.95 -2.78 21.43
CA VAL A 262 14.31 -3.24 20.19
C VAL A 262 13.90 -4.70 20.33
N ILE A 263 12.59 -4.93 20.47
CA ILE A 263 12.01 -6.24 20.80
C ILE A 263 11.10 -6.76 19.69
N LYS A 264 11.04 -8.08 19.57
CA LYS A 264 10.04 -8.73 18.71
C LYS A 264 8.66 -8.63 19.38
N LYS A 265 7.60 -8.57 18.58
CA LYS A 265 6.21 -8.60 19.07
C LYS A 265 5.83 -9.99 19.57
N ASN A 266 6.28 -10.34 20.77
CA ASN A 266 6.10 -11.65 21.38
C ASN A 266 5.87 -11.54 22.90
N THR A 267 4.98 -12.40 23.40
CA THR A 267 4.57 -12.42 24.80
C THR A 267 5.71 -12.67 25.78
N SER A 268 6.65 -13.58 25.46
CA SER A 268 7.77 -13.91 26.34
C SER A 268 8.78 -12.77 26.46
N THR A 269 9.06 -12.07 25.34
CA THR A 269 9.96 -10.92 25.30
C THR A 269 9.36 -9.75 26.07
N LEU A 270 8.09 -9.40 25.82
CA LEU A 270 7.39 -8.34 26.56
C LEU A 270 7.38 -8.62 28.07
N LYS A 271 7.04 -9.84 28.49
CA LYS A 271 7.09 -10.24 29.91
C LYS A 271 8.49 -10.08 30.50
N SER A 272 9.53 -10.39 29.72
CA SER A 272 10.92 -10.29 30.16
C SER A 272 11.34 -8.83 30.40
N VAL A 273 10.97 -7.92 29.49
CA VAL A 273 11.21 -6.47 29.63
C VAL A 273 10.46 -5.91 30.84
N ILE A 274 9.17 -6.21 30.97
CA ILE A 274 8.32 -5.77 32.10
C ILE A 274 8.92 -6.24 33.43
N SER A 275 9.22 -7.53 33.54
CA SER A 275 9.80 -8.09 34.78
C SER A 275 11.16 -7.47 35.12
N TRP A 276 11.93 -7.08 34.11
CA TRP A 276 13.22 -6.44 34.31
C TRP A 276 13.04 -4.99 34.80
N LEU A 277 12.14 -4.22 34.19
CA LEU A 277 11.80 -2.86 34.63
C LEU A 277 11.24 -2.84 36.06
N GLU A 278 10.31 -3.74 36.39
CA GLU A 278 9.74 -3.87 37.75
C GLU A 278 10.80 -4.26 38.81
N LYS A 279 11.91 -4.87 38.40
CA LYS A 279 13.04 -5.16 39.29
C LYS A 279 13.92 -3.93 39.51
N GLN A 280 14.11 -3.10 38.48
CA GLN A 280 14.89 -1.87 38.59
C GLN A 280 14.14 -0.78 39.36
N TYR A 281 12.82 -0.72 39.20
CA TYR A 281 11.96 0.28 39.83
C TYR A 281 10.90 -0.38 40.71
N LYS A 282 10.90 -0.07 42.01
CA LYS A 282 9.94 -0.63 42.98
C LYS A 282 8.50 -0.13 42.77
N ASN A 283 8.34 1.05 42.17
CA ASN A 283 7.08 1.72 41.89
C ASN A 283 7.02 2.11 40.41
N LYS A 284 5.95 2.81 39.99
CA LYS A 284 5.91 3.44 38.66
C LYS A 284 7.13 4.35 38.44
N VAL A 285 7.67 4.30 37.24
CA VAL A 285 8.76 5.18 36.80
C VAL A 285 8.19 6.58 36.59
N ALA A 286 8.41 7.45 37.58
CA ALA A 286 7.83 8.80 37.61
C ALA A 286 8.76 9.88 37.04
N ASP A 287 10.08 9.66 37.08
CA ASP A 287 11.09 10.66 36.76
C ASP A 287 11.54 10.65 35.29
N HIS A 288 11.14 9.63 34.53
CA HIS A 288 11.56 9.45 33.15
C HIS A 288 10.37 9.29 32.22
N ALA A 289 10.44 9.96 31.07
CA ALA A 289 9.49 9.78 29.99
C ALA A 289 9.88 8.58 29.11
N MET A 290 8.87 7.79 28.73
CA MET A 290 9.00 6.68 27.80
C MET A 290 8.32 6.98 26.47
N LEU A 291 8.98 6.59 25.38
CA LEU A 291 8.41 6.50 24.05
C LEU A 291 8.35 5.03 23.62
N VAL A 292 7.15 4.56 23.26
CA VAL A 292 6.93 3.24 22.66
C VAL A 292 6.53 3.43 21.20
N ILE A 293 7.34 2.89 20.30
CA ILE A 293 7.04 2.77 18.88
C ILE A 293 6.54 1.35 18.62
N ASP A 294 5.35 1.23 18.06
CA ASP A 294 4.78 -0.07 17.67
C ASP A 294 4.71 -0.17 16.15
N ASP A 295 5.70 -0.83 15.56
CA ASP A 295 5.79 -1.05 14.12
C ASP A 295 4.89 -2.22 13.70
N GLU A 296 4.25 -2.11 12.55
CA GLU A 296 3.18 -3.03 12.11
C GLU A 296 2.10 -3.23 13.19
N SER A 297 1.65 -2.13 13.80
CA SER A 297 0.69 -2.14 14.94
C SER A 297 -0.66 -2.80 14.62
N ASP A 298 -1.02 -2.91 13.34
CA ASP A 298 -2.18 -3.66 12.85
C ASP A 298 -2.04 -5.17 13.06
N TYR A 299 -0.81 -5.67 13.23
CA TYR A 299 -0.54 -7.06 13.58
C TYR A 299 -0.33 -7.26 15.08
N ALA A 300 -1.16 -8.13 15.67
CA ALA A 300 -1.08 -8.68 17.03
C ALA A 300 -1.24 -7.69 18.21
N SER A 301 -1.00 -6.40 18.04
CA SER A 301 -1.17 -5.38 19.09
C SER A 301 -2.64 -5.09 19.39
N VAL A 302 -3.51 -5.17 18.37
CA VAL A 302 -4.96 -4.96 18.49
C VAL A 302 -5.59 -6.09 19.33
N ASN A 303 -6.36 -5.71 20.35
CA ASN A 303 -7.12 -6.68 21.12
C ASN A 303 -8.22 -7.29 20.26
N THR A 304 -8.27 -8.61 20.23
CA THR A 304 -9.31 -9.35 19.51
C THR A 304 -10.17 -10.18 20.44
N LYS A 305 -9.89 -10.20 21.74
CA LYS A 305 -10.72 -10.84 22.78
C LYS A 305 -11.60 -9.81 23.49
N ASP A 306 -12.41 -10.27 24.43
CA ASP A 306 -13.20 -9.42 25.32
C ASP A 306 -12.31 -8.43 26.12
N LYS A 307 -12.90 -7.32 26.56
CA LYS A 307 -12.20 -6.25 27.31
C LYS A 307 -11.61 -6.72 28.65
N GLU A 308 -12.26 -7.72 29.27
CA GLU A 308 -11.87 -8.29 30.56
C GLU A 308 -10.67 -9.25 30.47
N ASP A 309 -10.52 -9.98 29.36
CA ASP A 309 -9.40 -10.90 29.09
C ASP A 309 -8.71 -10.52 27.76
N PRO A 310 -7.98 -9.39 27.70
CA PRO A 310 -7.34 -8.96 26.48
C PRO A 310 -6.27 -9.96 26.00
N THR A 311 -5.95 -9.92 24.70
CA THR A 311 -4.89 -10.77 24.16
C THR A 311 -3.55 -10.53 24.86
N ALA A 312 -2.73 -11.58 24.98
CA ALA A 312 -1.51 -11.52 25.78
C ALA A 312 -0.47 -10.47 25.30
N ILE A 313 -0.44 -10.17 23.99
CA ILE A 313 0.44 -9.13 23.43
C ILE A 313 -0.13 -7.74 23.77
N ASN A 314 -1.41 -7.48 23.49
CA ASN A 314 -2.10 -6.23 23.85
C ASN A 314 -1.94 -5.91 25.34
N SER A 315 -2.24 -6.90 26.19
CA SER A 315 -2.06 -6.83 27.65
C SER A 315 -0.61 -6.48 28.04
N GLY A 316 0.37 -7.08 27.38
CA GLY A 316 1.79 -6.79 27.61
C GLY A 316 2.18 -5.36 27.27
N ILE A 317 1.72 -4.83 26.13
CA ILE A 317 2.01 -3.45 25.70
C ILE A 317 1.36 -2.45 26.67
N ARG A 318 0.10 -2.66 27.02
CA ARG A 318 -0.63 -1.77 27.95
C ARG A 318 -0.01 -1.78 29.35
N ARG A 319 0.41 -2.96 29.85
CA ARG A 319 1.15 -3.06 31.12
C ARG A 319 2.49 -2.35 31.06
N LEU A 320 3.25 -2.48 29.96
CA LEU A 320 4.52 -1.77 29.78
C LEU A 320 4.32 -0.25 29.85
N LEU A 321 3.30 0.29 29.16
CA LEU A 321 2.95 1.71 29.22
C LEU A 321 2.59 2.16 30.64
N ASN A 322 1.80 1.36 31.37
CA ASN A 322 1.38 1.67 32.74
C ASN A 322 2.50 1.67 33.78
N LEU A 323 3.68 1.09 33.48
CA LEU A 323 4.84 1.17 34.36
C LEU A 323 5.38 2.60 34.48
N PHE A 324 5.07 3.49 33.52
CA PHE A 324 5.57 4.86 33.50
C PHE A 324 4.43 5.85 33.83
N SER A 325 4.75 6.91 34.58
CA SER A 325 3.82 8.04 34.78
C SER A 325 3.79 8.99 33.58
N ARG A 326 4.80 8.89 32.70
CA ARG A 326 5.04 9.72 31.51
C ARG A 326 5.27 8.80 30.31
N GLY A 327 4.22 8.54 29.53
CA GLY A 327 4.27 7.58 28.43
C GLY A 327 3.68 8.13 27.13
N ALA A 328 4.40 7.97 26.03
CA ALA A 328 3.90 8.17 24.68
C ALA A 328 3.94 6.84 23.91
N TYR A 329 2.81 6.46 23.33
CA TYR A 329 2.67 5.33 22.42
C TYR A 329 2.36 5.87 21.02
N VAL A 330 3.19 5.50 20.04
CA VAL A 330 2.98 5.87 18.64
C VAL A 330 2.93 4.60 17.80
N ALA A 331 1.73 4.28 17.32
CA ALA A 331 1.48 3.17 16.42
C ALA A 331 1.93 3.54 15.00
N TYR A 332 2.76 2.72 14.37
CA TYR A 332 3.12 2.86 12.95
C TYR A 332 2.45 1.74 12.15
N THR A 333 1.77 2.09 11.05
CA THR A 333 1.13 1.08 10.18
C THR A 333 0.93 1.59 8.74
N ALA A 334 0.75 0.66 7.81
CA ALA A 334 0.25 0.96 6.47
C ALA A 334 -1.27 0.85 6.36
N THR A 335 -1.90 0.16 7.30
CA THR A 335 -3.26 -0.36 7.23
C THR A 335 -3.95 -0.03 8.56
N PRO A 336 -4.38 1.23 8.75
CA PRO A 336 -4.82 1.72 10.05
C PRO A 336 -6.17 1.15 10.53
N TYR A 337 -6.85 0.37 9.70
CA TYR A 337 -8.17 -0.20 9.97
C TYR A 337 -8.27 -0.88 11.33
N ALA A 338 -7.35 -1.79 11.64
CA ALA A 338 -7.39 -2.54 12.89
C ALA A 338 -7.25 -1.61 14.12
N ASN A 339 -6.44 -0.56 14.00
CA ASN A 339 -6.19 0.42 15.07
C ASN A 339 -7.38 1.35 15.30
N ILE A 340 -8.02 1.85 14.23
CA ILE A 340 -9.19 2.74 14.34
C ILE A 340 -10.44 2.01 14.84
N PHE A 341 -10.48 0.67 14.74
CA PHE A 341 -11.57 -0.14 15.29
C PHE A 341 -11.42 -0.46 16.77
N ILE A 342 -10.27 -0.18 17.40
CA ILE A 342 -10.10 -0.34 18.85
C ILE A 342 -11.16 0.52 19.56
N ASP A 343 -11.78 -0.06 20.57
CA ASP A 343 -12.76 0.66 21.37
C ASP A 343 -12.08 1.72 22.25
N HIS A 344 -12.40 2.99 22.00
CA HIS A 344 -11.81 4.14 22.68
C HIS A 344 -12.18 4.22 24.18
N GLU A 345 -13.25 3.53 24.60
CA GLU A 345 -13.68 3.40 25.99
C GLU A 345 -13.17 2.10 26.64
N ALA A 346 -12.48 1.22 25.91
CA ALA A 346 -11.94 0.01 26.50
C ALA A 346 -10.82 0.32 27.51
N GLU A 347 -11.08 -0.03 28.75
CA GLU A 347 -10.14 0.02 29.86
C GLU A 347 -10.27 -1.27 30.67
N ASN A 348 -9.19 -1.69 31.30
CA ASN A 348 -9.15 -2.84 32.19
C ASN A 348 -8.41 -2.45 33.45
N GLU A 349 -8.96 -2.73 34.63
CA GLU A 349 -8.39 -2.30 35.90
C GLU A 349 -6.93 -2.75 36.10
N ASN A 350 -6.56 -3.91 35.57
CA ASN A 350 -5.23 -4.49 35.77
C ASN A 350 -4.20 -4.03 34.73
N VAL A 351 -4.63 -3.64 33.52
CA VAL A 351 -3.73 -3.33 32.41
C VAL A 351 -3.96 -1.95 31.79
N GLY A 352 -4.84 -1.11 32.34
CA GLY A 352 -5.07 0.28 31.94
C GLY A 352 -5.88 0.42 30.66
N ARG A 353 -5.75 1.54 29.95
CA ARG A 353 -6.49 1.83 28.70
C ARG A 353 -5.99 1.00 27.52
N ASP A 354 -6.86 0.73 26.55
CA ASP A 354 -6.48 0.11 25.26
C ASP A 354 -5.73 1.10 24.34
N LEU A 355 -5.20 0.59 23.23
CA LEU A 355 -4.22 1.27 22.36
C LEU A 355 -4.86 2.16 21.27
N PHE A 356 -6.11 2.59 21.44
CA PHE A 356 -6.79 3.46 20.47
C PHE A 356 -6.03 4.80 20.35
N PRO A 357 -5.72 5.28 19.12
CA PRO A 357 -4.96 6.52 18.91
C PRO A 357 -5.83 7.77 19.13
N LYS A 358 -6.25 7.99 20.38
CA LYS A 358 -7.18 9.06 20.76
C LYS A 358 -6.60 10.45 20.59
N ASP A 359 -5.27 10.59 20.75
CA ASP A 359 -4.63 11.90 20.89
C ASP A 359 -4.26 12.48 19.52
N PHE A 360 -3.81 11.67 18.56
CA PHE A 360 -3.62 12.12 17.18
C PHE A 360 -3.55 10.96 16.17
N ILE A 361 -3.91 11.27 14.92
CA ILE A 361 -3.60 10.45 13.75
C ILE A 361 -2.83 11.35 12.77
N TYR A 362 -1.66 10.90 12.33
CA TYR A 362 -0.86 11.59 11.32
C TYR A 362 -0.68 10.70 10.10
N ALA A 363 -1.26 11.07 8.96
CA ALA A 363 -1.08 10.35 7.71
C ALA A 363 0.07 10.98 6.90
N LEU A 364 1.13 10.19 6.68
CA LEU A 364 2.26 10.55 5.86
C LEU A 364 1.85 10.57 4.39
N ASP A 365 2.20 11.64 3.70
CA ASP A 365 2.08 11.70 2.24
C ASP A 365 3.17 10.86 1.57
N ALA A 366 2.86 10.28 0.40
CA ALA A 366 3.85 9.59 -0.42
C ALA A 366 4.43 10.55 -1.46
N PRO A 367 5.76 10.59 -1.64
CA PRO A 367 6.34 11.42 -2.69
C PRO A 367 5.88 10.97 -4.09
N THR A 368 5.80 11.89 -5.05
CA THR A 368 5.31 11.62 -6.41
C THR A 368 6.08 10.53 -7.17
N ASN A 369 7.34 10.26 -6.79
CA ASN A 369 8.19 9.23 -7.38
C ASN A 369 8.09 7.85 -6.69
N TYR A 370 7.20 7.70 -5.71
CA TYR A 370 6.93 6.43 -5.05
C TYR A 370 6.07 5.53 -5.96
N PHE A 371 6.53 4.31 -6.23
CA PHE A 371 5.76 3.32 -6.99
C PHE A 371 4.70 2.70 -6.07
N GLY A 372 3.60 3.45 -5.93
CA GLY A 372 2.52 3.17 -4.99
C GLY A 372 1.39 2.31 -5.56
N ALA A 373 0.52 1.88 -4.67
CA ALA A 373 -0.53 0.94 -5.01
C ALA A 373 -1.60 1.51 -5.94
N ARG A 374 -1.98 2.77 -5.74
CA ARG A 374 -2.84 3.51 -6.66
C ARG A 374 -2.27 3.50 -8.08
N LYS A 375 -0.98 3.81 -8.22
CA LYS A 375 -0.27 3.83 -9.52
C LYS A 375 -0.31 2.47 -10.22
N ILE A 376 -0.25 1.37 -9.48
CA ILE A 376 -0.22 0.00 -10.03
C ILE A 376 -1.63 -0.48 -10.39
N PHE A 377 -2.58 -0.35 -9.46
CA PHE A 377 -3.89 -1.02 -9.55
C PHE A 377 -5.02 -0.12 -10.04
N LEU A 378 -4.93 1.19 -9.87
CA LEU A 378 -6.01 2.13 -10.21
C LEU A 378 -5.67 2.99 -11.44
N ASP A 379 -4.43 3.48 -11.53
CA ASP A 379 -4.04 4.46 -12.56
C ASP A 379 -3.35 3.83 -13.79
N THR A 380 -3.31 2.50 -13.91
CA THR A 380 -2.73 1.87 -15.10
C THR A 380 -3.77 1.39 -16.10
N ASN A 381 -3.49 1.67 -17.37
CA ASN A 381 -4.03 0.91 -18.51
C ASN A 381 -3.41 -0.51 -18.56
N GLY A 382 -3.21 -1.18 -17.42
CA GLY A 382 -2.61 -2.52 -17.33
C GLY A 382 -1.09 -2.57 -17.60
N ARG A 383 -0.35 -1.46 -17.47
CA ARG A 383 1.09 -1.42 -17.82
C ARG A 383 1.95 -2.37 -16.97
N HIS A 384 1.63 -2.51 -15.68
CA HIS A 384 2.43 -3.29 -14.73
C HIS A 384 1.82 -4.64 -14.38
N LEU A 385 0.53 -4.85 -14.66
CA LEU A 385 -0.21 -6.04 -14.28
C LEU A 385 -0.36 -6.98 -15.48
N ILE A 386 -0.01 -8.25 -15.31
CA ILE A 386 -0.19 -9.30 -16.30
C ILE A 386 -1.08 -10.38 -15.70
N GLU A 387 -2.20 -10.65 -16.37
CA GLU A 387 -3.17 -11.65 -15.94
C GLU A 387 -2.60 -13.07 -16.13
N VAL A 388 -2.68 -13.89 -15.07
CA VAL A 388 -2.32 -15.31 -15.12
C VAL A 388 -3.59 -16.14 -15.28
N THR A 389 -3.67 -16.89 -16.37
CA THR A 389 -4.83 -17.74 -16.71
C THR A 389 -4.49 -19.22 -16.85
N ASP A 390 -3.21 -19.58 -16.84
CA ASP A 390 -2.68 -20.92 -17.17
C ASP A 390 -2.13 -21.68 -15.96
N ASN A 391 -2.35 -21.17 -14.74
CA ASN A 391 -1.78 -21.79 -13.55
C ASN A 391 -2.51 -23.06 -13.10
N ASN A 392 -3.77 -23.28 -13.48
CA ASN A 392 -4.59 -24.34 -12.88
C ASN A 392 -4.07 -25.76 -13.13
N ASP A 393 -3.42 -26.02 -14.27
CA ASP A 393 -2.92 -27.35 -14.61
C ASP A 393 -1.65 -27.71 -13.81
N ASP A 394 -0.78 -26.74 -13.53
CA ASP A 394 0.51 -26.95 -12.85
C ASP A 394 0.48 -26.57 -11.35
N LEU A 395 -0.26 -25.52 -11.01
CA LEU A 395 -0.29 -24.83 -9.71
C LEU A 395 -1.72 -24.31 -9.39
N PRO A 396 -2.70 -25.20 -9.15
CA PRO A 396 -4.06 -24.80 -8.83
C PRO A 396 -4.14 -24.09 -7.47
N ALA A 397 -4.98 -23.07 -7.33
CA ALA A 397 -5.03 -22.21 -6.14
C ALA A 397 -5.33 -22.98 -4.82
N GLY A 398 -6.14 -24.03 -4.88
CA GLY A 398 -6.55 -24.86 -3.73
C GLY A 398 -5.74 -26.15 -3.52
N HIS A 399 -4.52 -26.23 -4.05
CA HIS A 399 -3.69 -27.44 -3.89
C HIS A 399 -3.32 -27.71 -2.42
N ILE A 400 -3.02 -28.98 -2.13
CA ILE A 400 -2.52 -29.42 -0.82
C ILE A 400 -0.99 -29.50 -0.80
N LYS A 401 -0.41 -29.68 0.39
CA LYS A 401 1.06 -29.76 0.61
C LYS A 401 1.77 -30.82 -0.23
N ASP A 402 1.06 -31.87 -0.65
CA ASP A 402 1.61 -33.02 -1.37
C ASP A 402 1.51 -32.89 -2.90
N LEU A 403 1.19 -31.70 -3.42
CA LEU A 403 1.13 -31.43 -4.87
C LEU A 403 2.41 -31.89 -5.58
N GLU A 404 2.24 -32.69 -6.64
CA GLU A 404 3.31 -33.02 -7.57
C GLU A 404 3.41 -31.96 -8.67
N VAL A 405 4.54 -31.25 -8.70
CA VAL A 405 4.80 -30.22 -9.70
C VAL A 405 5.56 -30.87 -10.86
N THR A 406 4.86 -31.18 -11.94
CA THR A 406 5.45 -31.80 -13.13
C THR A 406 6.09 -30.77 -14.06
N SER A 407 5.47 -29.60 -14.17
CA SER A 407 5.86 -28.50 -15.06
C SER A 407 5.65 -27.13 -14.38
N ILE A 408 5.98 -26.03 -15.07
CA ILE A 408 5.68 -24.67 -14.63
C ILE A 408 4.82 -23.96 -15.69
N PRO A 409 3.89 -23.08 -15.28
CA PRO A 409 3.02 -22.35 -16.21
C PRO A 409 3.83 -21.56 -17.25
N ASN A 410 3.25 -21.36 -18.43
CA ASN A 410 3.88 -20.55 -19.48
C ASN A 410 3.98 -19.08 -19.05
N SER A 411 3.01 -18.57 -18.30
CA SER A 411 3.09 -17.24 -17.67
C SER A 411 4.30 -17.11 -16.73
N LEU A 412 4.65 -18.16 -15.97
CA LEU A 412 5.86 -18.17 -15.12
C LEU A 412 7.15 -18.21 -15.96
N LYS A 413 7.15 -18.93 -17.09
CA LYS A 413 8.28 -18.92 -18.03
C LYS A 413 8.47 -17.52 -18.63
N GLU A 414 7.39 -16.86 -19.05
CA GLU A 414 7.41 -15.48 -19.55
C GLU A 414 7.94 -14.53 -18.47
N ALA A 415 7.47 -14.64 -17.23
CA ALA A 415 7.95 -13.82 -16.12
C ALA A 415 9.47 -13.96 -15.91
N ILE A 416 10.03 -15.17 -16.03
CA ILE A 416 11.48 -15.40 -15.97
C ILE A 416 12.17 -14.72 -17.17
N GLN A 417 11.62 -14.81 -18.37
CA GLN A 417 12.17 -14.13 -19.56
C GLN A 417 12.18 -12.61 -19.40
N VAL A 418 11.09 -12.01 -18.90
CA VAL A 418 11.03 -10.57 -18.57
C VAL A 418 12.11 -10.21 -17.55
N PHE A 419 12.31 -11.03 -16.52
CA PHE A 419 13.35 -10.78 -15.52
C PHE A 419 14.76 -10.78 -16.13
N LEU A 420 15.05 -11.71 -17.05
CA LEU A 420 16.33 -11.75 -17.78
C LEU A 420 16.53 -10.47 -18.61
N LEU A 421 15.51 -10.05 -19.35
CA LEU A 421 15.55 -8.83 -20.15
C LEU A 421 15.70 -7.59 -19.26
N ASN A 422 15.05 -7.56 -18.10
CA ASN A 422 15.22 -6.49 -17.10
C ASN A 422 16.68 -6.37 -16.63
N ILE A 423 17.41 -7.47 -16.44
CA ILE A 423 18.85 -7.41 -16.08
C ILE A 423 19.63 -6.66 -17.15
N ALA A 424 19.44 -7.02 -18.42
CA ALA A 424 20.17 -6.42 -19.53
C ALA A 424 19.80 -4.94 -19.73
N VAL A 425 18.51 -4.61 -19.76
CA VAL A 425 18.05 -3.23 -19.93
C VAL A 425 18.48 -2.35 -18.75
N ARG A 426 18.36 -2.83 -17.50
CA ARG A 426 18.86 -2.06 -16.34
C ARG A 426 20.37 -1.84 -16.39
N SER A 427 21.13 -2.83 -16.85
CA SER A 427 22.58 -2.70 -17.06
C SER A 427 22.90 -1.64 -18.11
N LEU A 428 22.21 -1.68 -19.26
CA LEU A 428 22.33 -0.67 -20.32
C LEU A 428 21.92 0.73 -19.85
N ARG A 429 20.98 0.82 -18.91
CA ARG A 429 20.61 2.08 -18.25
C ARG A 429 21.64 2.60 -17.24
N GLY A 430 22.69 1.84 -16.94
CA GLY A 430 23.74 2.21 -15.98
C GLY A 430 23.53 1.68 -14.56
N TYR A 431 22.56 0.80 -14.34
CA TYR A 431 22.26 0.20 -13.04
C TYR A 431 22.87 -1.19 -12.86
N ALA A 432 23.95 -1.52 -13.61
CA ALA A 432 24.62 -2.83 -13.55
C ALA A 432 25.14 -3.19 -12.14
N ASN A 433 25.52 -2.17 -11.35
CA ASN A 433 26.00 -2.32 -9.97
C ASN A 433 24.87 -2.31 -8.92
N SER A 434 23.61 -2.20 -9.33
CA SER A 434 22.45 -2.26 -8.43
C SER A 434 21.92 -3.69 -8.35
N HIS A 435 21.40 -4.07 -7.18
CA HIS A 435 20.72 -5.35 -7.04
C HIS A 435 19.46 -5.43 -7.94
N ASN A 436 19.09 -6.64 -8.36
CA ASN A 436 17.88 -6.93 -9.10
C ASN A 436 17.28 -8.24 -8.61
N SER A 437 15.97 -8.25 -8.38
CA SER A 437 15.30 -9.45 -7.89
C SER A 437 13.98 -9.72 -8.61
N MET A 438 13.65 -11.01 -8.65
CA MET A 438 12.35 -11.55 -9.01
C MET A 438 11.77 -12.30 -7.82
N LEU A 439 10.49 -12.10 -7.54
CA LEU A 439 9.76 -12.82 -6.49
C LEU A 439 8.80 -13.83 -7.12
N VAL A 440 8.90 -15.10 -6.72
CA VAL A 440 7.93 -16.15 -7.02
C VAL A 440 7.22 -16.55 -5.73
N HIS A 441 5.97 -16.13 -5.61
CA HIS A 441 5.11 -16.38 -4.47
C HIS A 441 3.85 -17.14 -4.92
N ALA A 442 4.03 -18.42 -5.23
CA ALA A 442 2.99 -19.24 -5.84
C ALA A 442 2.19 -20.11 -4.84
N THR A 443 2.73 -20.38 -3.66
CA THR A 443 2.14 -21.30 -2.67
C THR A 443 2.58 -20.92 -1.26
N ARG A 444 1.86 -21.41 -0.24
CA ARG A 444 2.29 -21.30 1.17
C ARG A 444 3.16 -22.49 1.61
N PHE A 445 3.10 -23.62 0.91
CA PHE A 445 3.73 -24.86 1.36
C PHE A 445 5.20 -24.93 0.97
N THR A 446 6.09 -25.02 1.97
CA THR A 446 7.55 -25.10 1.75
C THR A 446 7.97 -26.29 0.88
N ALA A 447 7.31 -27.43 1.00
CA ALA A 447 7.60 -28.60 0.15
C ALA A 447 7.33 -28.31 -1.33
N VAL A 448 6.28 -27.56 -1.64
CA VAL A 448 5.92 -27.20 -3.01
C VAL A 448 6.87 -26.11 -3.55
N HIS A 449 7.36 -25.18 -2.70
CA HIS A 449 8.42 -24.22 -3.10
C HIS A 449 9.66 -24.93 -3.65
N GLN A 450 10.12 -25.98 -2.97
CA GLN A 450 11.29 -26.76 -3.39
C GLN A 450 11.08 -27.41 -4.75
N LYS A 451 9.89 -27.98 -4.99
CA LYS A 451 9.54 -28.57 -6.29
C LYS A 451 9.53 -27.51 -7.40
N ILE A 452 8.94 -26.35 -7.14
CA ILE A 452 8.92 -25.21 -8.08
C ILE A 452 10.36 -24.73 -8.35
N ALA A 453 11.20 -24.61 -7.33
CA ALA A 453 12.60 -24.18 -7.46
C ALA A 453 13.41 -25.11 -8.37
N ILE A 454 13.20 -26.43 -8.28
CA ILE A 454 13.82 -27.40 -9.19
C ILE A 454 13.40 -27.14 -10.64
N LYS A 455 12.11 -26.91 -10.90
CA LYS A 455 11.61 -26.64 -12.27
C LYS A 455 12.12 -25.32 -12.84
N ILE A 456 12.12 -24.26 -12.03
CA ILE A 456 12.69 -22.96 -12.41
C ILE A 456 14.18 -23.10 -12.71
N THR A 457 14.93 -23.83 -11.88
CA THR A 457 16.36 -24.08 -12.10
C THR A 457 16.63 -24.79 -13.41
N ASN A 458 15.84 -25.80 -13.75
CA ASN A 458 15.97 -26.53 -15.02
C ASN A 458 15.68 -25.62 -16.21
N TYR A 459 14.63 -24.80 -16.13
CA TYR A 459 14.27 -23.88 -17.21
C TYR A 459 15.30 -22.77 -17.40
N LEU A 460 15.74 -22.12 -16.30
CA LEU A 460 16.75 -21.07 -16.33
C LEU A 460 18.07 -21.58 -16.90
N ARG A 461 18.50 -22.79 -16.52
CA ARG A 461 19.73 -23.40 -17.05
C ARG A 461 19.66 -23.62 -18.56
N SER A 462 18.53 -24.09 -19.08
CA SER A 462 18.34 -24.23 -20.53
C SER A 462 18.40 -22.88 -21.25
N LEU A 463 17.83 -21.82 -20.67
CA LEU A 463 17.96 -20.45 -21.19
C LEU A 463 19.42 -19.96 -21.17
N GLN A 464 20.13 -20.19 -20.07
CA GLN A 464 21.53 -19.80 -19.90
C GLN A 464 22.43 -20.47 -20.95
N GLU A 465 22.30 -21.79 -21.13
CA GLU A 465 23.08 -22.56 -22.11
C GLU A 465 22.90 -22.02 -23.53
N ASP A 466 21.65 -21.79 -23.95
CA ASP A 466 21.36 -21.25 -25.28
C ASP A 466 21.87 -19.81 -25.47
N VAL A 467 21.63 -18.93 -24.48
CA VAL A 467 22.05 -17.53 -24.54
C VAL A 467 23.58 -17.40 -24.55
N ILE A 468 24.30 -18.25 -23.82
CA ILE A 468 25.77 -18.28 -23.83
C ILE A 468 26.28 -18.81 -25.17
N ALA A 469 25.67 -19.87 -25.72
CA ALA A 469 26.10 -20.48 -26.96
C ALA A 469 25.85 -19.60 -28.19
N PHE A 470 24.70 -18.93 -28.26
CA PHE A 470 24.22 -18.29 -29.49
C PHE A 470 23.97 -16.79 -29.38
N GLY A 471 23.94 -16.20 -28.17
CA GLY A 471 23.49 -14.82 -27.97
C GLY A 471 24.35 -13.73 -28.64
N LYS A 472 25.61 -14.03 -28.97
CA LYS A 472 26.51 -13.11 -29.70
C LYS A 472 26.48 -13.27 -31.24
N LEU A 473 25.64 -14.18 -31.76
CA LEU A 473 25.48 -14.36 -33.20
C LEU A 473 24.54 -13.30 -33.79
N SER A 474 24.79 -12.89 -35.03
CA SER A 474 23.97 -11.87 -35.73
C SER A 474 22.52 -12.33 -35.97
N ASP A 475 22.27 -13.64 -35.98
CA ASP A 475 20.97 -14.26 -36.20
C ASP A 475 20.48 -15.04 -34.96
N ALA A 476 20.96 -14.69 -33.76
CA ALA A 476 20.63 -15.36 -32.49
C ALA A 476 19.14 -15.71 -32.34
N LYS A 477 18.24 -14.83 -32.80
CA LYS A 477 16.78 -14.98 -32.72
C LYS A 477 16.19 -16.27 -33.34
N ILE A 478 16.88 -16.91 -34.28
CA ILE A 478 16.44 -18.16 -34.93
C ILE A 478 17.23 -19.40 -34.49
N GLN A 479 18.20 -19.24 -33.58
CA GLN A 479 19.14 -20.32 -33.23
C GLN A 479 18.54 -21.32 -32.24
N SER A 480 17.62 -20.89 -31.38
CA SER A 480 16.92 -21.78 -30.45
C SER A 480 15.52 -21.29 -30.11
N TYR A 481 14.67 -22.22 -29.68
CA TYR A 481 13.34 -21.91 -29.17
C TYR A 481 13.39 -20.94 -27.99
N ASN A 482 14.37 -21.09 -27.08
CA ASN A 482 14.50 -20.24 -25.91
C ASN A 482 14.88 -18.79 -26.27
N ILE A 483 15.80 -18.60 -27.23
CA ILE A 483 16.15 -17.24 -27.69
C ILE A 483 14.98 -16.64 -28.46
N GLN A 484 14.27 -17.42 -29.25
CA GLN A 484 13.06 -16.95 -29.91
C GLN A 484 11.98 -16.52 -28.90
N ALA A 485 11.81 -17.25 -27.81
CA ALA A 485 10.91 -16.87 -26.72
C ALA A 485 11.34 -15.54 -26.05
N LEU A 486 12.64 -15.37 -25.75
CA LEU A 486 13.18 -14.11 -25.25
C LEU A 486 12.95 -12.94 -26.23
N TRP A 487 13.13 -13.19 -27.53
CA TRP A 487 12.91 -12.18 -28.58
C TRP A 487 11.43 -11.77 -28.68
N ASN A 488 10.51 -12.73 -28.59
CA ASN A 488 9.07 -12.44 -28.55
C ASN A 488 8.70 -11.58 -27.33
N THR A 489 9.21 -11.95 -26.15
CA THR A 489 8.99 -11.20 -24.90
C THR A 489 9.61 -9.80 -24.97
N TYR A 490 10.79 -9.65 -25.58
CA TYR A 490 11.41 -8.35 -25.86
C TYR A 490 10.50 -7.48 -26.75
N ASN A 491 9.98 -8.04 -27.84
CA ASN A 491 9.10 -7.29 -28.75
C ASN A 491 7.79 -6.84 -28.07
N GLN A 492 7.26 -7.67 -27.17
CA GLN A 492 6.02 -7.40 -26.46
C GLN A 492 6.17 -6.29 -25.41
N TYR A 493 7.28 -6.27 -24.67
CA TYR A 493 7.40 -5.40 -23.49
C TYR A 493 8.48 -4.32 -23.58
N PHE A 494 9.51 -4.49 -24.43
CA PHE A 494 10.73 -3.66 -24.43
C PHE A 494 11.02 -2.96 -25.76
N ASN A 495 10.21 -3.18 -26.80
CA ASN A 495 10.41 -2.59 -28.14
C ASN A 495 10.18 -1.07 -28.21
N GLN A 496 10.23 -0.37 -27.07
CA GLN A 496 10.08 1.08 -26.98
C GLN A 496 11.37 1.80 -27.39
N LYS A 497 11.95 1.48 -28.56
CA LYS A 497 13.12 2.14 -29.20
C LYS A 497 14.36 2.48 -28.34
N GLU A 498 14.41 2.12 -27.06
CA GLU A 498 15.45 2.58 -26.12
C GLU A 498 16.78 1.84 -26.36
N PHE A 499 16.73 0.52 -26.53
CA PHE A 499 17.89 -0.32 -26.85
C PHE A 499 17.49 -1.35 -27.88
N SER A 500 18.37 -1.66 -28.82
CA SER A 500 18.14 -2.69 -29.84
C SER A 500 18.19 -4.09 -29.23
N TRP A 501 17.57 -5.07 -29.91
CA TRP A 501 17.64 -6.47 -29.49
C TRP A 501 19.09 -6.96 -29.38
N GLU A 502 19.94 -6.57 -30.32
CA GLU A 502 21.36 -6.95 -30.39
C GLU A 502 22.15 -6.41 -29.19
N GLU A 503 21.84 -5.19 -28.73
CA GLU A 503 22.44 -4.62 -27.52
C GLU A 503 21.99 -5.39 -26.26
N VAL A 504 20.69 -5.66 -26.16
CA VAL A 504 20.10 -6.36 -25.00
C VAL A 504 20.64 -7.79 -24.90
N ILE A 505 20.62 -8.57 -25.98
CA ILE A 505 21.05 -9.97 -25.96
C ILE A 505 22.56 -10.09 -25.70
N SER A 506 23.36 -9.16 -26.23
CA SER A 506 24.81 -9.13 -25.99
C SER A 506 25.14 -8.91 -24.50
N VAL A 507 24.49 -7.92 -23.87
CA VAL A 507 24.65 -7.68 -22.41
C VAL A 507 24.12 -8.85 -21.59
N LEU A 508 22.99 -9.43 -22.01
CA LEU A 508 22.43 -10.60 -21.33
C LEU A 508 23.40 -11.77 -21.36
N THR A 509 24.06 -12.05 -22.50
CA THR A 509 25.06 -13.12 -22.61
C THR A 509 26.18 -12.99 -21.57
N ASP A 510 26.60 -11.77 -21.24
CA ASP A 510 27.67 -11.54 -20.26
C ASP A 510 27.19 -11.68 -18.80
N GLN A 511 25.89 -11.57 -18.54
CA GLN A 511 25.32 -11.52 -17.18
C GLN A 511 24.48 -12.75 -16.79
N VAL A 512 23.96 -13.51 -17.77
CA VAL A 512 22.96 -14.56 -17.55
C VAL A 512 23.47 -15.67 -16.63
N GLY A 513 24.77 -15.97 -16.64
CA GLY A 513 25.39 -16.99 -15.80
C GLY A 513 25.56 -16.62 -14.32
N LEU A 514 25.34 -15.35 -13.95
CA LEU A 514 25.53 -14.84 -12.58
C LEU A 514 24.25 -14.84 -11.74
N ILE A 515 23.15 -15.36 -12.29
CA ILE A 515 21.83 -15.32 -11.66
C ILE A 515 21.73 -16.38 -10.57
N LEU A 516 21.29 -15.96 -9.38
CA LEU A 516 21.12 -16.82 -8.23
C LEU A 516 19.65 -17.22 -8.06
N ILE A 517 19.39 -18.49 -7.79
CA ILE A 517 18.09 -18.95 -7.30
C ILE A 517 18.20 -19.14 -5.79
N ARG A 518 17.25 -18.58 -5.02
CA ARG A 518 17.23 -18.69 -3.56
C ARG A 518 15.84 -19.01 -3.05
N GLU A 519 15.78 -20.01 -2.18
CA GLU A 519 14.56 -20.39 -1.47
C GLU A 519 14.54 -19.73 -0.09
N VAL A 520 13.44 -19.06 0.25
CA VAL A 520 13.28 -18.35 1.52
C VAL A 520 12.16 -18.99 2.34
N HIS A 521 12.56 -19.77 3.33
CA HIS A 521 11.70 -20.45 4.29
C HIS A 521 12.40 -20.57 5.66
N GLN A 522 11.66 -20.96 6.71
CA GLN A 522 12.22 -20.99 8.08
C GLN A 522 13.45 -21.91 8.24
N LYS A 523 13.55 -22.97 7.43
CA LYS A 523 14.68 -23.93 7.44
C LYS A 523 15.81 -23.58 6.46
N THR A 524 15.81 -22.37 5.87
CA THR A 524 16.81 -22.00 4.87
C THR A 524 18.20 -21.98 5.50
N THR A 525 19.15 -22.72 4.93
CA THR A 525 20.53 -22.82 5.43
C THR A 525 21.41 -21.70 4.91
N VAL A 526 21.16 -21.20 3.69
CA VAL A 526 21.90 -20.09 3.08
C VAL A 526 20.94 -18.94 2.79
N PRO A 527 20.97 -17.85 3.58
CA PRO A 527 20.13 -16.69 3.33
C PRO A 527 20.52 -15.99 2.02
N LEU A 528 19.58 -15.26 1.41
CA LEU A 528 19.93 -14.28 0.39
C LEU A 528 20.55 -13.06 1.09
N GLU A 529 21.73 -12.67 0.64
CA GLU A 529 22.50 -11.55 1.17
C GLU A 529 22.80 -10.54 0.06
N TYR A 530 22.58 -9.27 0.34
CA TYR A 530 22.89 -8.16 -0.55
C TYR A 530 24.18 -7.50 -0.09
N ARG A 531 25.25 -7.72 -0.84
CA ARG A 531 26.58 -7.19 -0.53
C ARG A 531 26.76 -5.80 -1.13
N LYS A 532 27.50 -4.93 -0.43
CA LYS A 532 27.78 -3.57 -0.92
C LYS A 532 28.84 -3.53 -2.03
N ASP A 533 29.64 -4.57 -2.17
CA ASP A 533 30.76 -4.64 -3.12
C ASP A 533 30.42 -5.37 -4.43
N ILE A 534 29.28 -6.05 -4.53
CA ILE A 534 28.85 -6.76 -5.74
C ILE A 534 27.33 -6.75 -5.88
N SER A 535 26.83 -6.50 -7.09
CA SER A 535 25.40 -6.57 -7.39
C SER A 535 24.91 -8.01 -7.37
N THR A 536 23.61 -8.20 -7.15
CA THR A 536 23.01 -9.52 -7.02
C THR A 536 21.76 -9.58 -7.88
N ASN A 537 21.77 -10.48 -8.86
CA ASN A 537 20.60 -10.83 -9.65
C ASN A 537 20.00 -12.12 -9.07
N ALA A 538 18.83 -12.05 -8.44
CA ALA A 538 18.26 -13.18 -7.72
C ALA A 538 16.80 -13.48 -8.09
N ILE A 539 16.49 -14.75 -8.37
CA ILE A 539 15.12 -15.27 -8.37
C ILE A 539 14.86 -15.87 -6.99
N VAL A 540 13.93 -15.27 -6.26
CA VAL A 540 13.59 -15.60 -4.88
C VAL A 540 12.26 -16.32 -4.86
N ILE A 541 12.25 -17.52 -4.27
CA ILE A 541 11.09 -18.40 -4.22
C ILE A 541 10.73 -18.62 -2.75
N GLY A 542 9.48 -18.37 -2.38
CA GLY A 542 9.06 -18.66 -1.01
C GLY A 542 7.62 -18.27 -0.71
N GLY A 543 7.25 -18.43 0.56
CA GLY A 543 5.88 -18.28 1.05
C GLY A 543 5.76 -17.24 2.17
N THR A 544 5.22 -17.67 3.31
CA THR A 544 4.94 -16.79 4.46
C THR A 544 6.16 -16.04 5.00
N SER A 545 7.36 -16.62 4.94
CA SER A 545 8.60 -15.94 5.32
C SER A 545 8.97 -14.72 4.45
N LEU A 546 8.44 -14.65 3.21
CA LEU A 546 8.58 -13.48 2.32
C LEU A 546 7.43 -12.48 2.48
N ALA A 547 6.33 -12.91 3.09
CA ALA A 547 5.16 -12.06 3.33
C ALA A 547 5.42 -10.97 4.36
N ARG A 548 6.38 -11.14 5.30
CA ARG A 548 6.71 -10.14 6.35
C ARG A 548 8.21 -9.99 6.59
N GLY A 549 8.71 -8.77 6.50
CA GLY A 549 10.05 -8.39 6.95
C GLY A 549 11.25 -8.86 6.12
N TYR A 550 11.05 -9.29 4.87
CA TYR A 550 12.14 -9.56 3.93
C TYR A 550 12.19 -8.47 2.86
N THR A 551 13.28 -7.69 2.83
CA THR A 551 13.47 -6.64 1.82
C THR A 551 14.12 -7.26 0.59
N LEU A 552 13.44 -7.16 -0.56
CA LEU A 552 13.97 -7.59 -1.86
C LEU A 552 14.49 -6.36 -2.61
N GLU A 553 15.80 -6.18 -2.60
CA GLU A 553 16.45 -5.08 -3.29
C GLU A 553 16.27 -5.22 -4.80
N GLY A 554 15.88 -4.13 -5.46
CA GLY A 554 15.73 -4.07 -6.91
C GLY A 554 14.64 -4.98 -7.47
N LEU A 555 13.55 -5.23 -6.74
CA LEU A 555 12.46 -6.10 -7.20
C LEU A 555 11.82 -5.54 -8.48
N SER A 556 11.97 -6.28 -9.59
CA SER A 556 11.49 -5.89 -10.91
C SER A 556 10.41 -6.81 -11.49
N VAL A 557 10.37 -8.08 -11.09
CA VAL A 557 9.31 -9.01 -11.52
C VAL A 557 8.71 -9.73 -10.32
N SER A 558 7.39 -9.80 -10.25
CA SER A 558 6.67 -10.55 -9.21
C SER A 558 5.68 -11.52 -9.85
N TYR A 559 5.69 -12.77 -9.42
CA TYR A 559 4.73 -13.79 -9.82
C TYR A 559 3.96 -14.26 -8.58
N PHE A 560 2.68 -13.93 -8.50
CA PHE A 560 1.88 -14.00 -7.27
C PHE A 560 0.59 -14.77 -7.50
N LEU A 561 0.46 -15.96 -6.90
CA LEU A 561 -0.75 -16.80 -7.00
C LEU A 561 -1.45 -17.04 -5.65
N ARG A 562 -0.94 -16.45 -4.56
CA ARG A 562 -1.47 -16.78 -3.22
C ARG A 562 -2.87 -16.18 -3.03
N ASN A 563 -3.77 -16.97 -2.46
CA ASN A 563 -5.06 -16.49 -1.98
C ASN A 563 -4.97 -16.01 -0.53
N THR A 564 -5.54 -14.84 -0.24
CA THR A 564 -5.81 -14.38 1.14
C THR A 564 -6.95 -13.36 1.12
N VAL A 565 -7.90 -13.53 2.03
CA VAL A 565 -9.05 -12.63 2.21
C VAL A 565 -8.72 -11.48 3.16
N PHE A 566 -7.59 -11.55 3.87
CA PHE A 566 -7.23 -10.59 4.90
C PHE A 566 -6.48 -9.39 4.33
N TYR A 567 -7.08 -8.21 4.50
CA TYR A 567 -6.62 -6.97 3.91
C TYR A 567 -5.20 -6.57 4.34
N ASP A 568 -4.91 -6.68 5.64
CA ASP A 568 -3.59 -6.43 6.24
C ASP A 568 -2.54 -7.37 5.64
N THR A 569 -2.89 -8.64 5.48
CA THR A 569 -1.99 -9.66 4.95
C THR A 569 -1.72 -9.42 3.47
N LEU A 570 -2.75 -9.11 2.67
CA LEU A 570 -2.60 -8.87 1.23
C LEU A 570 -1.70 -7.64 0.96
N MET A 571 -1.92 -6.54 1.69
CA MET A 571 -1.11 -5.32 1.54
C MET A 571 0.36 -5.52 1.94
N GLN A 572 0.62 -6.26 3.00
CA GLN A 572 1.97 -6.54 3.46
C GLN A 572 2.74 -7.49 2.52
N MET A 573 2.02 -8.29 1.72
CA MET A 573 2.59 -9.19 0.73
C MET A 573 3.03 -8.49 -0.56
N GLY A 574 2.50 -7.31 -0.85
CA GLY A 574 2.87 -6.50 -2.02
C GLY A 574 4.28 -5.91 -1.90
N ARG A 575 5.31 -6.73 -2.13
CA ARG A 575 6.72 -6.29 -2.09
C ARG A 575 7.12 -5.41 -3.28
N TRP A 576 6.26 -5.34 -4.29
CA TRP A 576 6.46 -4.53 -5.48
C TRP A 576 6.26 -3.02 -5.24
N PHE A 577 5.68 -2.59 -4.12
CA PHE A 577 5.63 -1.17 -3.75
C PHE A 577 7.04 -0.63 -3.42
N GLY A 578 7.23 0.69 -3.42
CA GLY A 578 8.48 1.34 -3.02
C GLY A 578 9.15 2.16 -4.12
N TYR A 579 10.34 2.70 -3.86
CA TYR A 579 11.05 3.50 -4.87
C TYR A 579 11.62 2.60 -5.98
N ARG A 580 11.44 3.02 -7.25
CA ARG A 580 11.86 2.27 -8.46
C ARG A 580 12.62 3.16 -9.45
N SER A 581 13.49 4.01 -8.92
CA SER A 581 14.24 5.00 -9.72
C SER A 581 15.00 4.34 -10.88
N GLY A 582 14.67 4.75 -12.11
CA GLY A 582 15.30 4.29 -13.35
C GLY A 582 14.83 2.94 -13.89
N TYR A 583 13.89 2.23 -13.24
CA TYR A 583 13.39 0.93 -13.72
C TYR A 583 11.92 0.63 -13.42
N GLU A 584 11.14 1.62 -12.98
CA GLU A 584 9.71 1.47 -12.69
C GLU A 584 8.90 0.92 -13.88
N ASP A 585 9.19 1.41 -15.09
CA ASP A 585 8.54 1.01 -16.33
C ASP A 585 8.79 -0.47 -16.70
N LEU A 586 9.87 -1.04 -16.19
CA LEU A 586 10.25 -2.44 -16.37
C LEU A 586 9.55 -3.37 -15.37
N CYS A 587 8.89 -2.82 -14.35
CA CYS A 587 8.24 -3.61 -13.31
C CYS A 587 7.00 -4.32 -13.85
N LYS A 588 6.96 -5.66 -13.67
CA LYS A 588 5.82 -6.52 -14.04
C LYS A 588 5.37 -7.40 -12.88
N ILE A 589 4.06 -7.49 -12.70
CA ILE A 589 3.41 -8.26 -11.65
C ILE A 589 2.40 -9.20 -12.32
N TYR A 590 2.72 -10.49 -12.29
CA TYR A 590 1.90 -11.58 -12.79
C TYR A 590 1.00 -12.05 -11.66
N MET A 591 -0.32 -11.99 -11.87
CA MET A 591 -1.29 -12.50 -10.91
C MET A 591 -2.62 -12.87 -11.57
N PRO A 592 -3.41 -13.79 -10.97
CA PRO A 592 -4.77 -14.08 -11.41
C PRO A 592 -5.68 -12.85 -11.36
N TYR A 593 -6.68 -12.80 -12.25
CA TYR A 593 -7.57 -11.64 -12.38
C TYR A 593 -8.37 -11.34 -11.11
N ASP A 594 -8.85 -12.36 -10.41
CA ASP A 594 -9.55 -12.19 -9.13
C ASP A 594 -8.68 -11.46 -8.10
N LYS A 595 -7.38 -11.76 -8.07
CA LYS A 595 -6.42 -11.07 -7.18
C LYS A 595 -6.16 -9.63 -7.58
N ILE A 596 -6.12 -9.32 -8.88
CA ILE A 596 -6.03 -7.94 -9.38
C ILE A 596 -7.22 -7.13 -8.84
N VAL A 597 -8.42 -7.69 -8.97
CA VAL A 597 -9.64 -7.09 -8.45
C VAL A 597 -9.52 -6.89 -6.96
N ASP A 598 -9.22 -7.96 -6.19
CA ASP A 598 -9.06 -7.90 -4.73
C ASP A 598 -8.13 -6.75 -4.31
N PHE A 599 -6.91 -6.68 -4.88
CA PHE A 599 -5.99 -5.58 -4.59
C PHE A 599 -6.58 -4.21 -4.91
N ALA A 600 -7.17 -4.02 -6.10
CA ALA A 600 -7.79 -2.75 -6.48
C ALA A 600 -8.89 -2.34 -5.48
N GLU A 601 -9.64 -3.29 -4.92
CA GLU A 601 -10.63 -3.04 -3.89
C GLU A 601 -10.00 -2.46 -2.62
N ILE A 602 -8.96 -3.13 -2.11
CA ILE A 602 -8.27 -2.71 -0.88
C ILE A 602 -7.66 -1.33 -1.03
N ILE A 603 -7.03 -1.07 -2.17
CA ILE A 603 -6.40 0.22 -2.44
C ILE A 603 -7.46 1.31 -2.51
N THR A 604 -8.56 1.07 -3.22
CA THR A 604 -9.66 2.05 -3.29
C THR A 604 -10.19 2.39 -1.90
N ALA A 605 -10.42 1.38 -1.04
CA ALA A 605 -10.87 1.62 0.33
C ALA A 605 -9.84 2.42 1.16
N THR A 606 -8.55 2.19 0.92
CA THR A 606 -7.46 2.87 1.65
C THR A 606 -7.30 4.31 1.21
N GLU A 607 -7.43 4.61 -0.08
CA GLU A 607 -7.46 5.98 -0.60
C GLU A 607 -8.71 6.73 -0.07
N GLU A 608 -9.89 6.09 -0.09
CA GLU A 608 -11.10 6.66 0.53
C GLU A 608 -10.88 7.00 2.02
N LEU A 609 -10.15 6.16 2.75
CA LEU A 609 -9.84 6.41 4.16
C LEU A 609 -8.91 7.61 4.37
N LEU A 610 -7.90 7.76 3.51
CA LEU A 610 -6.99 8.90 3.55
C LEU A 610 -7.70 10.21 3.18
N GLU A 611 -8.64 10.16 2.23
CA GLU A 611 -9.50 11.30 1.91
C GLU A 611 -10.44 11.65 3.07
N ASP A 612 -11.04 10.65 3.74
CA ASP A 612 -11.83 10.90 4.95
C ASP A 612 -10.97 11.56 6.04
N PHE A 613 -9.68 11.17 6.18
CA PHE A 613 -8.76 11.85 7.10
C PHE A 613 -8.54 13.33 6.74
N GLN A 614 -8.42 13.65 5.45
CA GLN A 614 -8.27 15.02 4.99
C GLN A 614 -9.48 15.87 5.36
N ILE A 615 -10.69 15.39 5.05
CA ILE A 615 -11.94 16.09 5.36
C ILE A 615 -12.05 16.32 6.88
N MET A 616 -11.71 15.31 7.67
CA MET A 616 -11.70 15.43 9.13
C MET A 616 -10.73 16.48 9.66
N ALA A 617 -9.51 16.51 9.12
CA ALA A 617 -8.49 17.49 9.51
C ALA A 617 -8.96 18.92 9.19
N GLU A 618 -9.52 19.15 8.01
CA GLU A 618 -10.08 20.44 7.59
C GLU A 618 -11.23 20.90 8.49
N ASN A 619 -11.98 19.96 9.07
CA ASN A 619 -13.14 20.23 9.92
C ASN A 619 -12.85 20.09 11.43
N ASN A 620 -11.58 19.99 11.84
CA ASN A 620 -11.15 19.83 13.24
C ASN A 620 -11.85 18.68 13.97
N MET A 621 -12.17 17.59 13.26
CA MET A 621 -12.76 16.41 13.88
C MET A 621 -11.72 15.63 14.70
N THR A 622 -12.19 14.83 15.66
CA THR A 622 -11.33 14.03 16.52
C THR A 622 -11.22 12.59 16.05
N PRO A 623 -10.14 11.85 16.37
CA PRO A 623 -10.01 10.42 16.05
C PRO A 623 -11.20 9.58 16.55
N GLU A 624 -11.78 9.93 17.69
CA GLU A 624 -12.96 9.25 18.26
C GLU A 624 -14.18 9.32 17.33
N LYS A 625 -14.49 10.50 16.79
CA LYS A 625 -15.60 10.67 15.83
C LYS A 625 -15.36 9.84 14.56
N PHE A 626 -14.10 9.70 14.14
CA PHE A 626 -13.75 8.85 13.00
C PHE A 626 -14.02 7.38 13.24
N GLY A 627 -13.56 6.85 14.37
CA GLY A 627 -13.72 5.43 14.71
C GLY A 627 -15.20 5.02 14.66
N LEU A 628 -16.08 5.90 15.15
CA LEU A 628 -17.53 5.74 15.05
C LEU A 628 -18.03 5.77 13.59
N ALA A 629 -17.56 6.72 12.78
CA ALA A 629 -17.92 6.81 11.38
C ALA A 629 -17.47 5.57 10.57
N ILE A 630 -16.25 5.06 10.76
CA ILE A 630 -15.75 3.91 10.00
C ILE A 630 -16.40 2.59 10.43
N ARG A 631 -16.75 2.41 11.71
CA ARG A 631 -17.56 1.27 12.18
C ARG A 631 -18.89 1.12 11.46
N GLN A 632 -19.37 2.17 10.82
CA GLN A 632 -20.64 2.21 10.12
C GLN A 632 -20.47 2.12 8.59
N ASN A 633 -19.24 2.00 8.05
CA ASN A 633 -18.99 2.06 6.61
C ASN A 633 -19.42 0.75 5.87
N PRO A 634 -20.19 0.85 4.77
CA PRO A 634 -20.73 -0.27 4.00
C PRO A 634 -19.70 -1.07 3.21
N ASN A 635 -18.52 -0.50 2.94
CA ASN A 635 -17.44 -1.17 2.23
C ASN A 635 -16.58 -2.05 3.17
N SER A 636 -16.94 -2.15 4.45
CA SER A 636 -16.20 -2.95 5.41
C SER A 636 -16.57 -4.44 5.33
N ALA A 637 -16.15 -5.12 4.26
CA ALA A 637 -15.78 -6.54 4.40
C ALA A 637 -14.78 -6.73 5.59
N LEU A 638 -14.05 -5.65 5.91
CA LEU A 638 -13.23 -5.40 7.10
C LEU A 638 -13.93 -5.57 8.47
N GLN A 639 -15.27 -5.54 8.56
CA GLN A 639 -15.97 -5.85 9.82
C GLN A 639 -15.87 -7.34 10.20
N ILE A 640 -15.64 -8.21 9.22
CA ILE A 640 -15.56 -9.67 9.41
C ILE A 640 -14.30 -10.03 10.21
N THR A 641 -13.15 -9.43 9.86
CA THR A 641 -11.87 -9.63 10.55
C THR A 641 -11.89 -9.21 12.02
N ALA A 642 -12.55 -8.09 12.33
CA ALA A 642 -12.68 -7.59 13.70
C ALA A 642 -13.72 -8.38 14.52
N ARG A 643 -14.72 -8.99 13.87
CA ARG A 643 -15.88 -9.62 14.55
C ARG A 643 -15.85 -11.14 14.62
N ASN A 644 -14.85 -11.82 14.05
CA ASN A 644 -14.64 -13.28 14.16
C ASN A 644 -14.48 -13.82 15.61
N LYS A 645 -14.66 -13.01 16.65
CA LYS A 645 -14.38 -13.38 18.04
C LYS A 645 -15.61 -13.33 18.97
N GLN A 646 -16.79 -12.97 18.48
CA GLN A 646 -18.04 -12.98 19.28
C GLN A 646 -18.86 -14.26 19.04
N LYS A 647 -18.35 -15.39 19.53
CA LYS A 647 -19.12 -16.66 19.58
C LYS A 647 -20.10 -16.56 20.76
N ASN A 648 -21.36 -16.16 20.52
CA ASN A 648 -22.58 -16.49 21.30
C ASN A 648 -23.68 -15.39 21.28
N VAL A 649 -24.06 -14.84 20.12
CA VAL A 649 -25.23 -13.96 20.01
C VAL A 649 -26.25 -14.57 19.05
N ARG A 650 -27.54 -14.63 19.43
CA ARG A 650 -28.60 -15.27 18.63
C ARG A 650 -29.16 -14.39 17.51
N GLU A 651 -29.07 -13.07 17.65
CA GLU A 651 -29.45 -12.06 16.66
C GLU A 651 -28.59 -10.81 16.88
N PHE A 652 -28.09 -10.18 15.81
CA PHE A 652 -27.37 -8.91 15.93
C PHE A 652 -27.88 -7.86 14.93
N ASN A 653 -27.77 -6.60 15.35
CA ASN A 653 -28.06 -5.44 14.53
C ASN A 653 -26.80 -5.05 13.76
N TYR A 654 -26.90 -4.94 12.44
CA TYR A 654 -25.84 -4.44 11.58
C TYR A 654 -26.24 -3.08 11.05
N SER A 655 -25.43 -2.07 11.34
CA SER A 655 -25.65 -0.69 10.94
C SER A 655 -24.70 -0.31 9.80
N MET A 656 -25.25 0.36 8.79
CA MET A 656 -24.54 0.74 7.55
C MET A 656 -24.86 2.21 7.20
N ARG A 657 -23.84 3.01 6.91
CA ARG A 657 -23.94 4.39 6.43
C ARG A 657 -23.81 4.42 4.91
N LEU A 658 -24.88 4.80 4.21
CA LEU A 658 -24.83 4.92 2.75
C LEU A 658 -24.38 6.30 2.28
N ASP A 659 -24.49 7.34 3.12
CA ASP A 659 -24.13 8.72 2.78
C ASP A 659 -22.67 8.84 2.31
N GLY A 660 -22.50 9.60 1.23
CA GLY A 660 -21.21 9.75 0.56
C GLY A 660 -20.68 8.48 -0.11
N LYS A 661 -21.49 7.43 -0.29
CA LYS A 661 -21.08 6.18 -0.95
C LYS A 661 -21.85 5.94 -2.26
N ALA A 662 -21.27 5.13 -3.15
CA ALA A 662 -21.94 4.63 -4.35
C ALA A 662 -21.94 3.09 -4.33
N LYS A 663 -23.05 2.48 -4.74
CA LYS A 663 -23.26 1.04 -4.78
C LYS A 663 -23.76 0.64 -6.15
N GLU A 664 -23.13 -0.33 -6.79
CA GLU A 664 -23.40 -0.69 -8.20
C GLU A 664 -23.55 -2.22 -8.35
N THR A 665 -24.45 -2.65 -9.23
CA THR A 665 -24.68 -4.08 -9.51
C THR A 665 -23.51 -4.64 -10.31
N SER A 666 -22.47 -5.08 -9.59
CA SER A 666 -21.26 -5.65 -10.20
C SER A 666 -21.44 -7.07 -10.74
N VAL A 667 -22.38 -7.82 -10.15
CA VAL A 667 -22.75 -9.18 -10.54
C VAL A 667 -24.18 -9.16 -11.08
N LEU A 668 -24.34 -9.68 -12.30
CA LEU A 668 -25.59 -9.76 -13.05
C LEU A 668 -25.94 -11.23 -13.26
N SER A 669 -27.23 -11.55 -13.26
CA SER A 669 -27.69 -12.92 -13.51
C SER A 669 -27.46 -13.32 -14.97
N SER A 670 -27.11 -14.59 -15.21
CA SER A 670 -27.13 -15.16 -16.56
C SER A 670 -28.45 -15.88 -16.91
N LYS A 671 -29.38 -16.01 -15.97
CA LYS A 671 -30.65 -16.70 -16.21
C LYS A 671 -31.58 -15.83 -17.04
N ALA A 672 -32.10 -16.38 -18.14
CA ALA A 672 -32.93 -15.65 -19.10
C ALA A 672 -34.16 -14.95 -18.45
N ASP A 673 -34.85 -15.63 -17.53
CA ASP A 673 -36.03 -15.07 -16.85
C ASP A 673 -35.68 -13.87 -15.95
N GLU A 674 -34.56 -13.95 -15.22
CA GLU A 674 -34.08 -12.86 -14.36
C GLU A 674 -33.57 -11.68 -15.19
N VAL A 675 -32.88 -11.94 -16.31
CA VAL A 675 -32.46 -10.92 -17.27
C VAL A 675 -33.66 -10.18 -17.87
N ALA A 676 -34.67 -10.92 -18.34
CA ALA A 676 -35.89 -10.33 -18.90
C ALA A 676 -36.63 -9.47 -17.84
N THR A 677 -36.71 -9.97 -16.61
CA THR A 677 -37.32 -9.25 -15.47
C THR A 677 -36.60 -7.92 -15.19
N ASN A 678 -35.26 -7.92 -15.21
CA ASN A 678 -34.47 -6.72 -14.93
C ASN A 678 -34.56 -5.68 -16.05
N ILE A 679 -34.57 -6.10 -17.31
CA ILE A 679 -34.78 -5.22 -18.46
C ILE A 679 -36.18 -4.58 -18.39
N GLU A 680 -37.20 -5.38 -18.11
CA GLU A 680 -38.57 -4.88 -17.98
C GLU A 680 -38.71 -3.94 -16.77
N SER A 681 -38.00 -4.19 -15.67
CA SER A 681 -37.98 -3.29 -14.51
C SER A 681 -37.47 -1.89 -14.87
N ILE A 682 -36.43 -1.78 -15.72
CA ILE A 682 -35.96 -0.47 -16.22
C ILE A 682 -37.02 0.18 -17.12
N ARG A 683 -37.65 -0.58 -18.03
CA ARG A 683 -38.72 -0.05 -18.90
C ARG A 683 -39.89 0.50 -18.08
N GLN A 684 -40.36 -0.27 -17.09
CA GLN A 684 -41.46 0.13 -16.22
C GLN A 684 -41.11 1.37 -15.40
N LEU A 685 -39.90 1.43 -14.84
CA LEU A 685 -39.43 2.61 -14.13
C LEU A 685 -39.46 3.83 -15.07
N VAL A 686 -38.81 3.78 -16.22
CA VAL A 686 -38.75 4.91 -17.16
C VAL A 686 -40.14 5.34 -17.65
N ASN A 687 -41.06 4.39 -17.85
CA ASN A 687 -42.45 4.69 -18.23
C ASN A 687 -43.27 5.34 -17.11
N SER A 688 -42.89 5.14 -15.85
CA SER A 688 -43.53 5.78 -14.69
C SER A 688 -43.01 7.20 -14.39
N LEU A 689 -41.91 7.61 -15.03
CA LEU A 689 -41.32 8.94 -14.83
C LEU A 689 -42.06 10.04 -15.62
N PRO A 690 -41.93 11.31 -15.20
CA PRO A 690 -42.45 12.45 -15.94
C PRO A 690 -41.95 12.48 -17.39
N THR A 691 -42.77 13.04 -18.28
CA THR A 691 -42.42 13.19 -19.70
C THR A 691 -41.30 14.21 -19.94
N GLY A 692 -41.13 15.17 -19.03
CA GLY A 692 -40.02 16.13 -19.04
C GLY A 692 -38.75 15.52 -18.43
N PHE A 693 -37.65 15.60 -19.17
CA PHE A 693 -36.31 15.18 -18.73
C PHE A 693 -35.25 16.15 -19.27
N ASP A 694 -34.15 16.26 -18.54
CA ASP A 694 -32.95 16.95 -19.01
C ASP A 694 -32.12 15.98 -19.87
N LYS A 695 -31.69 16.44 -21.04
CA LYS A 695 -30.76 15.70 -21.88
C LYS A 695 -29.36 16.27 -21.73
N ILE A 696 -28.50 15.52 -21.04
CA ILE A 696 -27.11 15.89 -20.82
C ILE A 696 -26.26 15.01 -21.72
N ASN A 697 -25.67 15.60 -22.77
CA ASN A 697 -25.03 14.86 -23.86
C ASN A 697 -26.01 13.85 -24.47
N ASN A 698 -25.75 12.55 -24.32
CA ASN A 698 -26.60 11.45 -24.78
C ASN A 698 -27.35 10.76 -23.62
N HIS A 699 -27.25 11.27 -22.40
CA HIS A 699 -27.87 10.71 -21.21
C HIS A 699 -29.18 11.44 -20.89
N PHE A 700 -30.07 10.75 -20.19
CA PHE A 700 -31.37 11.27 -19.78
C PHE A 700 -31.37 11.41 -18.26
N LEU A 701 -31.79 12.57 -17.75
CA LEU A 701 -31.83 12.86 -16.33
C LEU A 701 -33.23 13.35 -15.94
N TRP A 702 -33.79 12.71 -14.93
CA TRP A 702 -35.00 13.14 -14.24
C TRP A 702 -34.61 13.60 -12.84
N LYS A 703 -34.98 14.81 -12.46
CA LYS A 703 -34.71 15.36 -11.14
C LYS A 703 -35.96 15.29 -10.26
N ASP A 704 -35.74 15.19 -8.95
CA ASP A 704 -36.80 15.35 -7.94
C ASP A 704 -37.95 14.31 -8.04
N ILE A 705 -37.59 13.03 -8.17
CA ILE A 705 -38.52 11.91 -8.28
C ILE A 705 -38.88 11.33 -6.92
N ASP A 706 -40.16 11.01 -6.72
CA ASP A 706 -40.69 10.41 -5.50
C ASP A 706 -39.97 9.10 -5.15
N SER A 707 -39.58 8.97 -3.89
CA SER A 707 -38.84 7.82 -3.36
C SER A 707 -39.61 6.49 -3.49
N GLN A 708 -40.94 6.51 -3.53
CA GLN A 708 -41.78 5.32 -3.72
C GLN A 708 -41.63 4.70 -5.12
N ILE A 709 -41.40 5.53 -6.14
CA ILE A 709 -41.13 5.05 -7.51
C ILE A 709 -39.80 4.29 -7.52
N VAL A 710 -38.78 4.84 -6.86
CA VAL A 710 -37.47 4.21 -6.70
C VAL A 710 -37.59 2.91 -5.89
N LEU A 711 -38.33 2.93 -4.80
CA LEU A 711 -38.55 1.74 -3.96
C LEU A 711 -39.24 0.61 -4.74
N GLY A 712 -40.22 0.94 -5.59
CA GLY A 712 -40.87 -0.01 -6.48
C GLY A 712 -39.88 -0.69 -7.43
N PHE A 713 -39.02 0.10 -8.08
CA PHE A 713 -37.94 -0.43 -8.92
C PHE A 713 -36.99 -1.35 -8.14
N LEU A 714 -36.50 -0.91 -6.98
CA LEU A 714 -35.56 -1.69 -6.16
C LEU A 714 -36.18 -3.02 -5.67
N LYS A 715 -37.50 -3.07 -5.42
CA LYS A 715 -38.21 -4.29 -5.03
C LYS A 715 -38.33 -5.29 -6.18
N ASN A 716 -38.48 -4.81 -7.41
CA ASN A 716 -38.68 -5.65 -8.60
C ASN A 716 -37.36 -6.10 -9.26
N PHE A 717 -36.31 -5.29 -9.19
CA PHE A 717 -35.02 -5.64 -9.77
C PHE A 717 -34.36 -6.81 -9.03
N VAL A 718 -34.03 -7.87 -9.76
CA VAL A 718 -33.37 -9.07 -9.26
C VAL A 718 -31.87 -8.82 -9.15
N THR A 719 -31.39 -8.67 -7.92
CA THR A 719 -29.96 -8.64 -7.58
C THR A 719 -29.46 -10.03 -7.17
N PHE A 720 -28.14 -10.20 -7.05
CA PHE A 720 -27.54 -11.42 -6.50
C PHE A 720 -28.13 -11.76 -5.11
N GLN A 721 -28.78 -12.92 -4.99
CA GLN A 721 -29.67 -13.24 -3.84
C GLN A 721 -28.92 -13.78 -2.61
N ASN A 722 -27.73 -14.37 -2.79
CA ASN A 722 -26.98 -14.99 -1.70
C ASN A 722 -26.13 -13.99 -0.89
N ASP A 723 -26.32 -12.68 -1.11
CA ASP A 723 -25.56 -11.61 -0.47
C ASP A 723 -26.44 -10.42 0.01
N PRO A 724 -27.41 -10.62 0.91
CA PRO A 724 -28.21 -9.53 1.48
C PRO A 724 -27.41 -8.38 2.13
N LEU A 725 -26.13 -8.60 2.50
CA LEU A 725 -25.25 -7.56 3.04
C LEU A 725 -24.43 -6.84 1.98
N GLY A 726 -24.46 -7.30 0.72
CA GLY A 726 -23.71 -6.71 -0.38
C GLY A 726 -22.18 -6.81 -0.19
N LEU A 727 -21.69 -7.82 0.52
CA LEU A 727 -20.27 -8.03 0.81
C LEU A 727 -19.51 -8.58 -0.40
N THR A 728 -20.11 -9.50 -1.17
CA THR A 728 -19.51 -10.12 -2.34
C THR A 728 -19.93 -9.45 -3.65
N ALA A 729 -21.22 -9.10 -3.79
CA ALA A 729 -21.77 -8.48 -4.99
C ALA A 729 -21.70 -6.94 -4.97
N ARG A 730 -21.23 -6.34 -3.86
CA ARG A 730 -21.13 -4.88 -3.63
C ARG A 730 -22.45 -4.12 -3.73
N MET A 731 -23.56 -4.83 -3.69
CA MET A 731 -24.90 -4.27 -3.76
C MET A 731 -25.69 -4.63 -2.49
N PRO A 732 -25.60 -3.82 -1.42
CA PRO A 732 -26.32 -4.04 -0.16
C PRO A 732 -27.80 -3.67 -0.31
N ILE A 733 -28.52 -4.37 -1.19
CA ILE A 733 -29.86 -4.01 -1.64
C ILE A 733 -30.85 -3.84 -0.48
N SER A 734 -30.71 -4.64 0.57
CA SER A 734 -31.57 -4.57 1.77
C SER A 734 -31.39 -3.25 2.51
N PHE A 735 -30.15 -2.75 2.62
CA PHE A 735 -29.87 -1.45 3.23
C PHE A 735 -30.34 -0.30 2.36
N ILE A 736 -30.18 -0.40 1.05
CA ILE A 736 -30.65 0.63 0.10
C ILE A 736 -32.19 0.73 0.14
N LYS A 737 -32.90 -0.39 0.12
CA LYS A 737 -34.37 -0.42 0.26
C LYS A 737 -34.81 0.26 1.56
N LYS A 738 -34.16 -0.11 2.67
CA LYS A 738 -34.47 0.46 3.98
C LYS A 738 -34.13 1.95 4.07
N TYR A 739 -33.05 2.41 3.43
CA TYR A 739 -32.71 3.83 3.31
C TYR A 739 -33.82 4.63 2.62
N VAL A 740 -34.32 4.13 1.49
CA VAL A 740 -35.40 4.76 0.74
C VAL A 740 -36.69 4.80 1.57
N GLU A 741 -36.98 3.75 2.34
CA GLU A 741 -38.15 3.66 3.23
C GLU A 741 -38.06 4.59 4.45
N GLU A 742 -36.90 4.71 5.10
CA GLU A 742 -36.75 5.49 6.34
C GLU A 742 -36.52 6.98 6.08
N ARG A 743 -35.75 7.36 5.05
CA ARG A 743 -35.35 8.76 4.82
C ARG A 743 -36.37 9.57 4.03
N VAL A 744 -37.20 8.91 3.20
CA VAL A 744 -38.26 9.54 2.37
C VAL A 744 -37.79 10.83 1.67
N ILE A 745 -36.62 10.75 1.01
CA ILE A 745 -36.05 11.84 0.22
C ILE A 745 -36.26 11.58 -1.28
N ASN A 746 -36.50 12.65 -2.04
CA ASN A 746 -36.61 12.55 -3.51
C ASN A 746 -35.26 12.20 -4.13
N TRP A 747 -35.31 11.50 -5.27
CA TRP A 747 -34.16 11.00 -5.99
C TRP A 747 -34.02 11.68 -7.35
N ASP A 748 -32.79 11.81 -7.81
CA ASP A 748 -32.53 12.01 -9.23
C ASP A 748 -32.35 10.63 -9.89
N ILE A 749 -32.79 10.48 -11.14
CA ILE A 749 -32.68 9.24 -11.90
C ILE A 749 -31.98 9.55 -13.21
N ALA A 750 -30.87 8.87 -13.50
CA ALA A 750 -30.13 9.01 -14.74
C ALA A 750 -30.15 7.70 -15.53
N LEU A 751 -30.48 7.78 -16.81
CA LEU A 751 -30.36 6.70 -17.76
C LEU A 751 -29.19 6.98 -18.71
N TYR A 752 -28.15 6.16 -18.59
CA TYR A 752 -26.92 6.32 -19.35
C TYR A 752 -27.02 5.70 -20.74
N SER A 753 -26.22 6.24 -21.65
CA SER A 753 -26.16 5.82 -23.05
C SER A 753 -24.70 5.68 -23.43
N GLY A 754 -24.34 4.53 -23.99
CA GLY A 754 -23.00 4.21 -24.42
C GLY A 754 -22.78 4.40 -25.91
N GLN A 755 -22.04 3.44 -26.49
CA GLN A 755 -21.58 3.47 -27.88
C GLN A 755 -21.98 2.21 -28.67
N GLY A 756 -22.67 1.26 -28.06
CA GLY A 756 -23.14 0.02 -28.68
C GLY A 756 -24.39 0.18 -29.55
N GLU A 757 -25.09 -0.94 -29.77
CA GLU A 757 -26.34 -0.99 -30.52
C GLU A 757 -27.44 -0.11 -29.91
N ILE A 758 -28.40 0.30 -30.74
CA ILE A 758 -29.55 1.08 -30.28
C ILE A 758 -30.48 0.16 -29.48
N PHE A 759 -30.87 0.61 -28.30
CA PHE A 759 -31.88 0.00 -27.45
C PHE A 759 -33.05 0.97 -27.27
N THR A 760 -34.26 0.48 -27.51
CA THR A 760 -35.49 1.28 -27.35
C THR A 760 -36.15 0.92 -26.03
N VAL A 761 -36.28 1.92 -25.16
CA VAL A 761 -36.90 1.75 -23.85
C VAL A 761 -38.41 1.89 -23.98
N ASN A 762 -38.86 2.91 -24.70
CA ASN A 762 -40.27 3.16 -25.05
C ASN A 762 -40.38 3.97 -26.34
N SER A 763 -41.58 4.39 -26.73
CA SER A 763 -41.82 5.13 -27.98
C SER A 763 -41.08 6.48 -28.09
N ASN A 764 -40.65 7.05 -26.97
CA ASN A 764 -40.05 8.39 -26.90
C ASN A 764 -38.56 8.37 -26.56
N ILE A 765 -38.04 7.26 -26.03
CA ILE A 765 -36.69 7.16 -25.48
C ILE A 765 -35.96 5.97 -26.10
N SER A 766 -34.89 6.29 -26.84
CA SER A 766 -33.92 5.35 -27.35
C SER A 766 -32.51 5.80 -26.97
N LEU A 767 -31.66 4.84 -26.65
CA LEU A 767 -30.27 5.05 -26.24
C LEU A 767 -29.36 4.02 -26.91
N ARG A 768 -28.05 4.20 -26.79
CA ARG A 768 -27.07 3.18 -27.20
C ARG A 768 -26.66 2.36 -26.00
N LYS A 769 -26.61 1.03 -26.15
CA LYS A 769 -26.13 0.12 -25.12
C LYS A 769 -24.70 0.49 -24.71
N GLU A 770 -24.36 0.24 -23.46
CA GLU A 770 -23.04 0.46 -22.91
C GLU A 770 -22.16 -0.77 -23.12
N LYS A 771 -20.97 -0.56 -23.66
CA LYS A 771 -19.96 -1.61 -23.77
C LYS A 771 -19.21 -1.72 -22.45
N ARG A 772 -19.23 -2.91 -21.86
CA ARG A 772 -18.47 -3.27 -20.67
C ARG A 772 -17.84 -4.63 -20.89
N LYS A 773 -16.64 -4.85 -20.37
CA LYS A 773 -16.04 -6.19 -20.39
C LYS A 773 -16.75 -7.02 -19.33
N ILE A 774 -17.35 -8.13 -19.76
CA ILE A 774 -18.08 -9.07 -18.91
C ILE A 774 -17.27 -10.36 -18.78
N ILE A 775 -17.21 -10.89 -17.57
CA ILE A 775 -16.55 -12.15 -17.21
C ILE A 775 -17.62 -13.15 -16.77
N THR A 776 -17.61 -14.34 -17.34
CA THR A 776 -18.52 -15.42 -16.96
C THR A 776 -17.95 -16.16 -15.75
N LYS A 777 -18.72 -16.26 -14.67
CA LYS A 777 -18.36 -17.03 -13.47
C LYS A 777 -18.89 -18.47 -13.55
N ALA A 778 -18.25 -19.37 -12.80
CA ALA A 778 -18.60 -20.79 -12.75
C ALA A 778 -20.02 -21.07 -12.18
N ASP A 779 -20.62 -20.09 -11.51
CA ASP A 779 -21.95 -20.16 -10.87
C ASP A 779 -23.09 -19.67 -11.77
N ASN A 780 -22.87 -19.54 -13.08
CA ASN A 780 -23.84 -18.99 -14.03
C ASN A 780 -24.25 -17.54 -13.67
N ASN A 781 -23.30 -16.71 -13.26
CA ASN A 781 -23.46 -15.26 -13.20
C ASN A 781 -22.44 -14.54 -14.09
N TYR A 782 -22.78 -13.32 -14.49
CA TYR A 782 -21.89 -12.39 -15.19
C TYR A 782 -21.33 -11.39 -14.19
N GLU A 783 -20.01 -11.18 -14.18
CA GLU A 783 -19.37 -10.13 -13.41
C GLU A 783 -18.78 -9.09 -14.35
N LEU A 784 -19.04 -7.81 -14.05
CA LEU A 784 -18.44 -6.70 -14.78
C LEU A 784 -16.97 -6.53 -14.36
N GLN A 785 -16.10 -6.25 -15.34
CA GLN A 785 -14.69 -5.98 -15.08
C GLN A 785 -14.54 -4.83 -14.06
N ASN A 786 -13.60 -4.97 -13.12
CA ASN A 786 -13.39 -4.06 -11.98
C ASN A 786 -14.60 -3.88 -11.04
N ARG A 787 -15.64 -4.73 -11.16
CA ARG A 787 -16.87 -4.69 -10.36
C ARG A 787 -17.55 -3.31 -10.34
N GLN A 788 -17.50 -2.60 -11.47
CA GLN A 788 -18.05 -1.27 -11.64
C GLN A 788 -18.86 -1.19 -12.95
N VAL A 789 -20.04 -0.58 -12.87
CA VAL A 789 -20.95 -0.35 -14.00
C VAL A 789 -20.73 1.05 -14.58
N SER A 790 -20.62 2.06 -13.72
CA SER A 790 -20.58 3.47 -14.11
C SER A 790 -19.20 3.95 -14.53
N SER A 791 -19.12 4.94 -15.43
CA SER A 791 -17.87 5.64 -15.74
C SER A 791 -17.42 6.56 -14.59
N GLY A 792 -16.16 6.98 -14.58
CA GLY A 792 -15.56 7.76 -13.48
C GLY A 792 -16.17 9.15 -13.22
N ASN A 793 -17.11 9.62 -14.05
CA ASN A 793 -17.80 10.90 -13.89
C ASN A 793 -19.33 10.76 -13.83
N ALA A 794 -19.86 9.56 -13.64
CA ALA A 794 -21.30 9.31 -13.70
C ALA A 794 -22.09 10.20 -12.73
N GLU A 795 -21.72 10.24 -11.45
CA GLU A 795 -22.40 11.02 -10.40
C GLU A 795 -22.52 12.50 -10.73
N SER A 796 -21.55 13.04 -11.47
CA SER A 796 -21.51 14.46 -11.84
C SER A 796 -22.72 14.87 -12.68
N ILE A 797 -23.43 13.94 -13.34
CA ILE A 797 -24.62 14.25 -14.16
C ILE A 797 -25.71 14.99 -13.36
N SER A 798 -25.80 14.73 -12.05
CA SER A 798 -26.78 15.35 -11.15
C SER A 798 -26.45 16.81 -10.79
N LEU A 799 -25.22 17.25 -11.09
CA LEU A 799 -24.70 18.57 -10.74
C LEU A 799 -24.91 19.61 -11.84
N GLU A 800 -24.86 20.88 -11.47
CA GLU A 800 -24.94 21.98 -12.44
C GLU A 800 -23.68 22.02 -13.33
N GLU A 801 -23.76 22.63 -14.52
CA GLU A 801 -22.65 22.61 -15.49
C GLU A 801 -21.34 23.23 -14.94
N SER A 802 -21.45 24.30 -14.14
CA SER A 802 -20.30 24.93 -13.50
C SER A 802 -19.61 24.00 -12.50
N GLU A 803 -20.39 23.27 -11.71
CA GLU A 803 -19.90 22.34 -10.69
C GLU A 803 -19.24 21.12 -11.33
N ARG A 804 -19.85 20.57 -12.39
CA ARG A 804 -19.29 19.44 -13.16
C ARG A 804 -17.88 19.70 -13.68
N LYS A 805 -17.61 20.92 -14.16
CA LYS A 805 -16.29 21.30 -14.69
C LYS A 805 -15.22 21.34 -13.59
N VAL A 806 -15.60 21.72 -12.37
CA VAL A 806 -14.68 21.79 -11.22
C VAL A 806 -14.39 20.40 -10.67
N VAL A 807 -15.44 19.57 -10.52
CA VAL A 807 -15.32 18.22 -9.95
C VAL A 807 -14.61 17.25 -10.89
N GLY A 808 -14.83 17.37 -12.21
CA GLY A 808 -14.21 16.48 -13.19
C GLY A 808 -14.56 15.00 -12.97
N THR A 809 -13.54 14.17 -12.73
CA THR A 809 -13.68 12.73 -12.47
C THR A 809 -13.61 12.37 -10.97
N ASN A 810 -13.61 13.36 -10.08
CA ASN A 810 -13.59 13.10 -8.64
C ASN A 810 -15.00 12.70 -8.15
N ARG A 811 -15.25 11.38 -8.07
CA ARG A 811 -16.54 10.83 -7.63
C ARG A 811 -16.86 11.16 -6.16
N ILE A 812 -15.84 11.35 -5.32
CA ILE A 812 -16.03 11.65 -3.88
C ILE A 812 -16.51 13.09 -3.74
N GLU A 813 -15.82 14.01 -4.40
CA GLU A 813 -16.24 15.41 -4.45
C GLU A 813 -17.63 15.56 -5.09
N ALA A 814 -17.92 14.81 -6.16
CA ALA A 814 -19.25 14.79 -6.75
C ALA A 814 -20.31 14.48 -5.70
N ARG A 815 -20.14 13.38 -4.95
CA ARG A 815 -21.06 12.93 -3.91
C ARG A 815 -21.24 13.96 -2.80
N ARG A 816 -20.18 14.66 -2.41
CA ARG A 816 -20.23 15.71 -1.40
C ARG A 816 -21.21 16.84 -1.76
N ILE A 817 -21.22 17.26 -3.02
CA ILE A 817 -22.04 18.39 -3.47
C ILE A 817 -23.38 17.99 -4.11
N MET A 818 -23.63 16.69 -4.32
CA MET A 818 -24.95 16.20 -4.75
C MET A 818 -26.03 16.63 -3.75
N LYS A 819 -27.17 17.09 -4.26
CA LYS A 819 -28.31 17.52 -3.43
C LYS A 819 -29.26 16.39 -3.08
N ARG A 820 -29.30 15.35 -3.92
CA ARG A 820 -30.22 14.20 -3.81
C ARG A 820 -29.46 12.92 -4.14
N PRO A 821 -29.92 11.75 -3.64
CA PRO A 821 -29.41 10.48 -4.14
C PRO A 821 -29.72 10.30 -5.62
N LEU A 822 -28.80 9.63 -6.32
CA LEU A 822 -28.86 9.40 -7.75
C LEU A 822 -29.01 7.90 -8.03
N LEU A 823 -30.09 7.52 -8.71
CA LEU A 823 -30.26 6.19 -9.28
C LEU A 823 -29.72 6.20 -10.72
N MET A 824 -28.68 5.41 -10.96
CA MET A 824 -27.98 5.30 -12.24
C MET A 824 -28.43 4.03 -12.94
N LEU A 825 -29.06 4.14 -14.11
CA LEU A 825 -29.61 3.03 -14.88
C LEU A 825 -28.73 2.76 -16.11
N HIS A 826 -28.42 1.49 -16.33
CA HIS A 826 -27.50 1.04 -17.37
C HIS A 826 -28.10 -0.11 -18.17
N ILE A 827 -27.97 -0.02 -19.49
CA ILE A 827 -28.26 -1.11 -20.43
C ILE A 827 -26.95 -1.51 -21.07
N ILE A 828 -26.51 -2.73 -20.82
CA ILE A 828 -25.19 -3.24 -21.21
C ILE A 828 -25.33 -4.15 -22.43
N GLU A 829 -24.42 -3.98 -23.38
CA GLU A 829 -24.26 -4.87 -24.52
C GLU A 829 -23.47 -6.13 -24.10
N PRO A 830 -24.07 -7.34 -24.17
CA PRO A 830 -23.37 -8.57 -23.81
C PRO A 830 -22.28 -8.90 -24.84
N ASN A 831 -21.26 -9.67 -24.42
CA ASN A 831 -20.24 -10.16 -25.35
C ASN A 831 -20.89 -11.06 -26.43
N PRO A 832 -20.31 -11.13 -27.65
CA PRO A 832 -20.87 -11.94 -28.74
C PRO A 832 -21.08 -13.42 -28.37
N GLU A 833 -20.24 -13.95 -27.48
CA GLU A 833 -20.28 -15.33 -26.97
C GLU A 833 -21.42 -15.60 -25.97
N ILE A 834 -22.06 -14.55 -25.45
CA ILE A 834 -23.10 -14.55 -24.41
C ILE A 834 -24.52 -14.30 -25.02
N SER A 835 -24.61 -14.21 -26.36
CA SER A 835 -25.69 -13.58 -27.14
C SER A 835 -27.08 -14.27 -27.19
N SER A 836 -27.49 -15.02 -26.17
CA SER A 836 -28.82 -15.67 -26.10
C SER A 836 -29.80 -14.98 -25.13
N THR A 837 -29.57 -13.72 -24.77
CA THR A 837 -30.45 -12.95 -23.86
C THR A 837 -31.55 -12.17 -24.62
N THR A 838 -32.70 -11.96 -23.96
CA THR A 838 -33.80 -11.13 -24.46
C THR A 838 -33.30 -9.73 -24.85
N ASP A 839 -33.64 -9.24 -26.05
CA ASP A 839 -33.17 -7.96 -26.63
C ASP A 839 -31.63 -7.80 -26.79
N ASN A 840 -30.87 -8.90 -26.60
CA ASN A 840 -29.40 -8.89 -26.58
C ASN A 840 -28.85 -7.80 -25.65
N ALA A 841 -29.37 -7.73 -24.42
CA ALA A 841 -29.09 -6.68 -23.47
C ALA A 841 -29.09 -7.21 -22.02
N LEU A 842 -28.23 -6.64 -21.18
CA LEU A 842 -28.23 -6.86 -19.73
C LEU A 842 -28.59 -5.55 -19.03
N ALA A 843 -29.36 -5.63 -17.95
CA ALA A 843 -29.71 -4.49 -17.13
C ALA A 843 -28.83 -4.44 -15.88
N ALA A 844 -28.36 -3.24 -15.54
CA ALA A 844 -27.58 -2.96 -14.34
C ALA A 844 -28.01 -1.60 -13.75
N PHE A 845 -27.78 -1.40 -12.46
CA PHE A 845 -28.00 -0.10 -11.84
C PHE A 845 -26.96 0.23 -10.77
N GLY A 846 -26.82 1.52 -10.49
CA GLY A 846 -26.10 2.05 -9.35
C GLY A 846 -26.97 2.98 -8.52
N ALA A 847 -26.68 3.08 -7.23
CA ALA A 847 -27.24 4.06 -6.31
C ALA A 847 -26.09 4.86 -5.70
N SER A 848 -26.07 6.17 -5.93
CA SER A 848 -25.11 7.09 -5.33
C SER A 848 -25.80 7.99 -4.31
N PHE A 849 -25.21 8.13 -3.14
CA PHE A 849 -25.79 8.86 -2.02
C PHE A 849 -24.99 10.13 -1.74
N PRO A 850 -25.66 11.27 -1.52
CA PRO A 850 -24.98 12.52 -1.24
C PRO A 850 -24.29 12.49 0.13
N GLY A 851 -23.33 13.39 0.32
CA GLY A 851 -22.66 13.63 1.59
C GLY A 851 -21.25 13.06 1.68
N ASP A 852 -20.71 13.05 2.90
CA ASP A 852 -19.34 12.68 3.21
C ASP A 852 -19.23 12.16 4.67
N VAL A 853 -18.02 12.16 5.24
CA VAL A 853 -17.79 11.76 6.65
C VAL A 853 -18.45 12.70 7.68
N LEU A 854 -18.88 13.90 7.28
CA LEU A 854 -19.52 14.91 8.13
C LEU A 854 -21.04 14.80 8.18
N SER A 855 -21.65 14.05 7.25
CA SER A 855 -23.11 13.87 7.19
C SER A 855 -23.69 13.38 8.52
N ASP A 856 -24.79 14.01 8.97
CA ASP A 856 -25.44 13.70 10.24
C ASP A 856 -25.81 12.20 10.38
N THR A 857 -25.54 11.67 11.57
CA THR A 857 -25.33 10.26 11.94
C THR A 857 -26.56 9.35 11.90
N GLU A 858 -27.20 9.15 10.76
CA GLU A 858 -28.29 8.17 10.65
C GLU A 858 -27.87 6.96 9.80
N THR A 859 -27.50 5.90 10.52
CA THR A 859 -27.16 4.60 9.93
C THR A 859 -28.41 3.76 9.70
N ILE A 860 -28.41 3.04 8.59
CA ILE A 860 -29.45 2.06 8.30
C ILE A 860 -29.11 0.77 9.03
N THR A 861 -29.98 0.36 9.95
CA THR A 861 -29.74 -0.81 10.80
C THR A 861 -30.63 -1.99 10.41
N LEU A 862 -30.05 -3.13 10.06
CA LEU A 862 -30.78 -4.37 9.77
C LEU A 862 -30.53 -5.41 10.86
N LYS A 863 -31.58 -6.19 11.18
CA LYS A 863 -31.48 -7.33 12.08
C LYS A 863 -31.14 -8.58 11.25
N ILE A 864 -30.02 -9.24 11.54
CA ILE A 864 -29.54 -10.38 10.74
C ILE A 864 -29.57 -11.67 11.56
N ASN A 865 -29.93 -12.76 10.90
CA ASN A 865 -29.87 -14.11 11.47
C ASN A 865 -28.42 -14.61 11.53
N THR A 866 -28.00 -15.05 12.72
CA THR A 866 -26.68 -15.59 13.02
C THR A 866 -26.28 -16.78 12.12
N VAL A 867 -27.23 -17.56 11.61
CA VAL A 867 -26.93 -18.68 10.69
C VAL A 867 -26.37 -18.18 9.36
N TYR A 868 -26.94 -17.10 8.81
CA TYR A 868 -26.45 -16.49 7.57
C TYR A 868 -25.05 -15.89 7.76
N TYR A 869 -24.85 -15.18 8.88
CA TYR A 869 -23.54 -14.63 9.23
C TYR A 869 -22.48 -15.71 9.46
N ASN A 870 -22.81 -16.79 10.17
CA ASN A 870 -21.87 -17.89 10.43
C ASN A 870 -21.50 -18.69 9.18
N ASN A 871 -22.40 -18.82 8.19
CA ASN A 871 -22.07 -19.45 6.91
C ASN A 871 -21.10 -18.58 6.09
N LEU A 872 -21.30 -17.26 6.09
CA LEU A 872 -20.34 -16.28 5.56
C LEU A 872 -18.97 -16.38 6.25
N LEU A 873 -18.94 -16.54 7.58
CA LEU A 873 -17.70 -16.73 8.33
C LEU A 873 -17.01 -18.05 7.97
N LYS A 874 -17.76 -19.14 7.78
CA LYS A 874 -17.20 -20.44 7.39
C LYS A 874 -16.57 -20.43 6.01
N GLU A 875 -17.16 -19.76 5.03
CA GLU A 875 -16.53 -19.59 3.71
C GLU A 875 -15.19 -18.82 3.81
N VAL A 876 -15.10 -17.87 4.75
CA VAL A 876 -13.86 -17.12 5.04
C VAL A 876 -12.88 -17.92 5.93
N GLU A 877 -13.36 -18.78 6.84
CA GLU A 877 -12.56 -19.60 7.77
C GLU A 877 -12.04 -20.89 7.13
N GLU A 878 -12.80 -21.56 6.24
CA GLU A 878 -12.38 -22.78 5.54
C GLU A 878 -11.21 -22.50 4.57
N GLU A 879 -11.02 -21.26 4.11
CA GLU A 879 -9.81 -20.83 3.41
C GLU A 879 -8.59 -20.66 4.33
N ASN A 880 -8.79 -20.52 5.66
CA ASN A 880 -7.75 -20.23 6.65
C ASN A 880 -7.43 -21.40 7.60
N GLU A 881 -8.34 -22.35 7.84
CA GLU A 881 -8.16 -23.46 8.80
C GLU A 881 -7.22 -24.59 8.33
N SER A 882 -6.54 -24.42 7.21
CA SER A 882 -5.53 -25.38 6.71
C SER A 882 -4.09 -24.94 6.99
N ASP A 883 -3.88 -24.11 8.01
CA ASP A 883 -2.60 -23.50 8.43
C ASP A 883 -1.80 -24.32 9.47
N ASP A 884 -2.13 -25.61 9.70
CA ASP A 884 -1.29 -26.57 10.46
C ASP A 884 -0.58 -27.61 9.58
#